data_AF-A0A9E2VMQ2-F1
#
_entry.id   AF-A0A9E2VMQ2-F1
#
_cell.length_a   1.000
_cell.length_b   1.000
_cell.length_c   1.000
_cell.angle_alpha   90.00
_cell.angle_beta   90.00
_cell.angle_gamma   90.00
#
_symmetry.space_group_name_H-M   'P 1'
#
loop_
_entity.id
_entity.type
_entity.pdbx_description
1 polymer ?
#
loop_
_entity_poly.entity_id
_entity_poly.type
_entity_poly.pdbx_seq_one_letter_code
_entity_poly.pdbx_strand_id
1 'polypeptide(L)'
;MRASAWMTTGLMLASVSAVSMVGLLAGCQTSQSGGNNTTSGGSANASSSSPKDAVLVKSPETFLTSKTPTATAPASGGLVDGGAGPKRATGEFPKVAQGEPFCVVNGERVPVPNIPMGDADTIQRIINEGQYNNQTFATLSYICNTFGPRLTGSTSLENTAKWARDQFRSWGLKAELVEWGPIPVRFDRGPSTGVAFKSGSEPRKLEFSTLAWTPGTKGPAKGKVFKQPTTEDEYAAMKDSLQGAWILLPPPNATGQRGVRTSSRDRFDQRAKAREDLAKGASPDSLPLEVRVGFKGIAGFISQSRDERVWTGATSGWMTLDPKKSETWPQDVEVTVRQSDYDYFVKAIEAKESIEAEFNLDNKMIPGPFPVYCVVAELTGTDFPDEVVIVSGHMDSWDGPGSRGTTDNGTGTSVTIEAARILTAVGAKPKRSIRFALWSGEEQGLHGSRAYVQRIKDEWGKVSACFVDDGGTNYQGGLPCADNMVDYLAAATSPVSMAFPEMPVNIRPTGPTIQTHGSSDHAAFNAVGIPGFFWDEIGKADYGYGWHTQYDRLDLAIPEYLTQSSTCSAVTAYNLACAPSLLPRAARNPEAARPPRRVNPNRVNDSLAGRPDGTDTGGPVRPARPNSSTPAPAPAAEPTK
;
A
#
# COMPACT_ATOMS: atom_id res chain seq x y z
N MET A 1 25.42 7.51 58.88
CA MET A 1 25.86 8.89 59.22
C MET A 1 25.57 9.81 58.04
N ARG A 2 24.96 11.00 58.26
CA ARG A 2 24.77 12.14 57.31
C ARG A 2 24.15 11.77 55.93
N ALA A 3 22.91 12.11 55.54
CA ALA A 3 21.97 13.22 55.82
C ALA A 3 22.30 14.58 55.14
N SER A 4 21.22 15.27 54.71
CA SER A 4 21.13 16.63 54.11
C SER A 4 21.41 16.77 52.60
N ALA A 5 20.67 17.59 51.82
CA ALA A 5 19.40 18.31 52.09
C ALA A 5 18.63 18.68 50.80
N TRP A 6 17.33 18.96 50.96
CA TRP A 6 16.44 19.60 49.99
C TRP A 6 16.69 21.11 49.87
N MET A 7 16.21 21.74 48.79
CA MET A 7 15.78 23.15 48.83
C MET A 7 14.63 23.44 47.85
N THR A 8 13.65 24.22 48.30
CA THR A 8 12.39 24.56 47.60
C THR A 8 12.08 26.04 47.78
N THR A 9 11.66 26.72 46.70
CA THR A 9 10.98 28.03 46.68
C THR A 9 10.37 28.22 45.29
N GLY A 10 9.16 28.77 45.04
CA GLY A 10 8.25 29.55 45.90
C GLY A 10 8.30 31.04 45.50
N LEU A 11 7.66 31.49 44.41
CA LEU A 11 6.24 31.91 44.22
C LEU A 11 5.95 33.40 44.59
N MET A 12 5.62 34.24 43.60
CA MET A 12 4.87 35.54 43.61
C MET A 12 4.83 36.11 42.16
N LEU A 13 3.76 36.62 41.50
CA LEU A 13 2.29 36.75 41.72
C LEU A 13 1.70 38.16 42.05
N ALA A 14 1.76 39.11 41.09
CA ALA A 14 0.86 40.28 40.91
C ALA A 14 1.07 40.84 39.47
N SER A 15 0.11 41.13 38.58
CA SER A 15 -1.05 42.09 38.59
C SER A 15 -0.61 43.56 38.80
N VAL A 16 -1.12 44.61 38.13
CA VAL A 16 -2.40 44.96 37.47
C VAL A 16 -2.11 45.93 36.29
N SER A 17 -2.86 46.05 35.18
CA SER A 17 -3.97 47.03 34.95
C SER A 17 -4.39 47.11 33.46
N ALA A 18 -5.60 47.62 33.19
CA ALA A 18 -6.26 47.66 31.86
C ALA A 18 -6.86 49.05 31.52
N VAL A 19 -7.69 49.13 30.46
CA VAL A 19 -8.60 50.26 30.05
C VAL A 19 -7.90 51.39 29.24
N SER A 20 -8.41 52.01 28.14
CA SER A 20 -9.69 52.03 27.34
C SER A 20 -9.39 51.73 25.84
N MET A 21 -10.28 51.41 24.88
CA MET A 21 -11.70 51.65 24.54
C MET A 21 -12.09 53.01 23.88
N VAL A 22 -13.06 52.95 22.93
CA VAL A 22 -13.66 54.00 22.06
C VAL A 22 -12.88 54.30 20.76
N GLY A 23 -13.47 54.38 19.54
CA GLY A 23 -14.84 54.09 19.07
C GLY A 23 -15.24 54.86 17.77
N LEU A 24 -16.28 54.38 17.05
CA LEU A 24 -17.04 55.04 15.95
C LEU A 24 -16.36 55.22 14.56
N LEU A 25 -17.07 55.39 13.41
CA LEU A 25 -18.35 54.83 12.86
C LEU A 25 -18.55 55.28 11.38
N ALA A 26 -19.44 54.59 10.63
CA ALA A 26 -20.12 55.00 9.36
C ALA A 26 -19.28 55.21 8.07
N GLY A 27 -19.81 55.05 6.84
CA GLY A 27 -21.11 54.47 6.40
C GLY A 27 -21.53 54.85 4.96
N CYS A 28 -22.48 54.10 4.36
CA CYS A 28 -23.30 54.42 3.15
C CYS A 28 -22.58 54.45 1.75
N GLN A 29 -23.22 54.23 0.58
CA GLN A 29 -24.65 54.03 0.23
C GLN A 29 -24.90 53.42 -1.20
N THR A 30 -25.99 52.63 -1.37
CA THR A 30 -26.89 52.45 -2.59
C THR A 30 -26.32 52.09 -3.99
N SER A 31 -27.06 51.46 -4.93
CA SER A 31 -28.49 51.61 -5.33
C SER A 31 -29.20 50.37 -5.93
N GLN A 32 -30.53 50.44 -6.05
CA GLN A 32 -31.45 49.43 -6.63
C GLN A 32 -32.10 49.88 -7.97
N SER A 33 -32.57 48.91 -8.77
CA SER A 33 -33.81 48.91 -9.60
C SER A 33 -33.98 47.48 -10.19
N GLY A 34 -35.12 46.77 -10.24
CA GLY A 34 -36.52 47.12 -10.56
C GLY A 34 -36.80 46.75 -12.05
N GLY A 35 -37.83 46.00 -12.48
CA GLY A 35 -38.98 45.34 -11.83
C GLY A 35 -39.79 44.44 -12.83
N ASN A 36 -40.98 43.96 -12.43
CA ASN A 36 -41.92 43.07 -13.18
C ASN A 36 -42.40 43.64 -14.56
N ASN A 37 -43.03 42.92 -15.52
CA ASN A 37 -44.38 42.29 -15.40
C ASN A 37 -44.88 41.50 -16.66
N THR A 38 -45.54 40.35 -16.42
CA THR A 38 -46.82 39.81 -17.01
C THR A 38 -47.15 39.63 -18.52
N THR A 39 -47.88 38.52 -18.78
CA THR A 39 -49.00 38.31 -19.78
C THR A 39 -48.68 38.23 -21.29
N SER A 40 -49.39 37.47 -22.16
CA SER A 40 -50.54 36.52 -22.03
C SER A 40 -50.85 35.76 -23.35
N GLY A 41 -51.42 34.54 -23.27
CA GLY A 41 -52.23 33.88 -24.34
C GLY A 41 -51.46 33.26 -25.53
N GLY A 42 -51.98 32.26 -26.26
CA GLY A 42 -53.16 31.42 -26.03
C GLY A 42 -53.52 30.49 -27.23
N SER A 43 -54.05 29.30 -26.92
CA SER A 43 -55.03 28.50 -27.72
C SER A 43 -54.73 27.96 -29.15
N ALA A 44 -54.40 26.66 -29.20
CA ALA A 44 -55.16 25.56 -29.87
C ALA A 44 -55.08 25.20 -31.39
N ASN A 45 -55.27 23.88 -31.60
CA ASN A 45 -55.68 23.10 -32.81
C ASN A 45 -54.66 22.98 -33.97
N ALA A 46 -54.17 21.77 -34.33
CA ALA A 46 -54.83 20.61 -34.99
C ALA A 46 -55.00 20.83 -36.52
N SER A 47 -54.79 19.87 -37.44
CA SER A 47 -54.70 18.39 -37.34
C SER A 47 -53.93 17.73 -38.51
N SER A 48 -53.65 16.42 -38.38
CA SER A 48 -53.61 15.39 -39.46
C SER A 48 -52.77 15.59 -40.75
N SER A 49 -51.71 14.79 -40.94
CA SER A 49 -51.75 13.54 -41.75
C SER A 49 -50.34 13.02 -42.13
N SER A 50 -50.01 11.78 -41.72
CA SER A 50 -48.89 10.97 -42.23
C SER A 50 -49.40 10.06 -43.39
N PRO A 51 -48.60 9.24 -44.14
CA PRO A 51 -47.36 8.51 -43.77
C PRO A 51 -46.27 8.55 -44.89
N LYS A 52 -45.13 7.82 -44.91
CA LYS A 52 -44.65 6.57 -44.27
C LYS A 52 -43.11 6.60 -44.04
N ASP A 53 -42.63 5.59 -43.30
CA ASP A 53 -41.25 5.05 -43.21
C ASP A 53 -40.15 5.95 -42.59
N ALA A 54 -39.20 5.48 -41.76
CA ALA A 54 -39.16 4.33 -40.84
C ALA A 54 -38.02 4.52 -39.80
N VAL A 55 -38.29 4.22 -38.51
CA VAL A 55 -37.32 3.87 -37.42
C VAL A 55 -36.07 4.79 -37.23
N LEU A 56 -36.06 5.80 -36.35
CA LEU A 56 -35.88 5.76 -34.88
C LEU A 56 -34.42 5.55 -34.38
N VAL A 57 -33.66 6.66 -34.26
CA VAL A 57 -32.57 6.86 -33.26
C VAL A 57 -32.67 8.30 -32.73
N LYS A 58 -32.58 8.51 -31.41
CA LYS A 58 -32.66 9.84 -30.78
C LYS A 58 -31.29 10.53 -30.75
N SER A 59 -31.28 11.84 -30.98
CA SER A 59 -30.11 12.71 -30.78
C SER A 59 -29.86 13.01 -29.28
N PRO A 60 -28.60 13.21 -28.86
CA PRO A 60 -28.24 13.62 -27.49
C PRO A 60 -28.10 15.16 -27.36
N GLU A 61 -27.44 15.59 -26.26
CA GLU A 61 -27.08 16.98 -25.87
C GLU A 61 -28.16 17.76 -25.06
N THR A 62 -27.82 18.55 -24.01
CA THR A 62 -26.49 18.99 -23.51
C THR A 62 -26.49 19.44 -22.02
N PHE A 63 -25.27 19.61 -21.48
CA PHE A 63 -24.84 20.47 -20.34
C PHE A 63 -25.43 20.30 -18.92
N LEU A 64 -24.56 19.87 -18.00
CA LEU A 64 -24.63 20.12 -16.56
C LEU A 64 -23.59 21.19 -16.16
N THR A 65 -24.02 22.25 -15.48
CA THR A 65 -23.13 23.27 -14.90
C THR A 65 -22.73 22.92 -13.47
N SER A 66 -21.49 23.22 -13.11
CA SER A 66 -20.87 22.87 -11.84
C SER A 66 -21.28 23.78 -10.68
N LYS A 67 -21.43 23.20 -9.49
CA LYS A 67 -21.23 23.90 -8.21
C LYS A 67 -20.41 23.01 -7.27
N THR A 68 -19.32 23.57 -6.76
CA THR A 68 -18.38 22.92 -5.83
C THR A 68 -19.01 22.69 -4.46
N PRO A 69 -18.90 21.50 -3.85
CA PRO A 69 -19.13 21.31 -2.43
C PRO A 69 -17.83 21.51 -1.64
N THR A 70 -17.86 22.39 -0.65
CA THR A 70 -16.87 22.40 0.45
C THR A 70 -16.84 21.05 1.16
N ALA A 71 -15.65 20.51 1.41
CA ALA A 71 -15.48 19.23 2.09
C ALA A 71 -15.78 19.32 3.60
N THR A 72 -17.03 19.07 3.99
CA THR A 72 -17.33 18.59 5.34
C THR A 72 -16.91 17.13 5.46
N ALA A 73 -16.13 16.81 6.50
CA ALA A 73 -15.77 15.43 6.82
C ALA A 73 -17.05 14.57 6.99
N PRO A 74 -17.08 13.33 6.48
CA PRO A 74 -18.21 12.44 6.73
C PRO A 74 -18.32 12.19 8.23
N ALA A 75 -19.56 12.22 8.74
CA ALA A 75 -19.84 11.83 10.12
C ALA A 75 -19.36 10.39 10.37
N SER A 76 -19.06 10.09 11.64
CA SER A 76 -18.58 8.79 12.10
C SER A 76 -19.65 7.70 12.01
N GLY A 77 -20.01 7.32 10.78
CA GLY A 77 -20.63 6.03 10.51
C GLY A 77 -19.57 4.96 10.63
N GLY A 78 -19.62 4.17 11.71
CA GLY A 78 -19.04 2.83 11.67
C GLY A 78 -19.79 1.98 10.64
N LEU A 79 -19.44 0.70 10.53
CA LEU A 79 -20.30 -0.28 9.87
C LEU A 79 -21.57 -0.50 10.72
N VAL A 80 -22.49 0.47 10.65
CA VAL A 80 -23.84 0.33 11.20
C VAL A 80 -24.58 -0.71 10.37
N ASP A 81 -25.09 -1.74 11.04
CA ASP A 81 -25.86 -2.84 10.48
C ASP A 81 -27.03 -2.29 9.64
N GLY A 82 -26.86 -2.29 8.31
CA GLY A 82 -27.50 -1.27 7.47
C GLY A 82 -27.50 -1.57 5.97
N GLY A 83 -27.54 -2.85 5.60
CA GLY A 83 -27.54 -3.24 4.19
C GLY A 83 -27.73 -4.73 3.95
N ALA A 84 -28.87 -5.29 4.38
CA ALA A 84 -29.36 -6.64 4.08
C ALA A 84 -28.26 -7.70 3.83
N GLY A 85 -27.37 -7.89 4.81
CA GLY A 85 -26.45 -9.02 4.80
C GLY A 85 -27.22 -10.34 4.76
N PRO A 86 -26.57 -11.46 4.35
CA PRO A 86 -27.18 -12.77 4.49
C PRO A 86 -27.62 -12.95 5.95
N LYS A 87 -28.86 -13.41 6.15
CA LYS A 87 -29.44 -13.56 7.49
C LYS A 87 -28.45 -14.31 8.39
N ARG A 88 -28.04 -13.66 9.48
CA ARG A 88 -27.22 -14.25 10.55
C ARG A 88 -27.71 -15.68 10.80
N ALA A 89 -26.85 -16.67 10.57
CA ALA A 89 -27.29 -18.06 10.61
C ALA A 89 -27.61 -18.46 12.06
N THR A 90 -28.89 -18.45 12.42
CA THR A 90 -29.41 -18.81 13.76
C THR A 90 -29.66 -20.31 13.90
N GLY A 91 -28.82 -21.14 13.28
CA GLY A 91 -28.92 -22.60 13.30
C GLY A 91 -27.67 -23.26 13.88
N GLU A 92 -27.74 -24.56 14.16
CA GLU A 92 -26.54 -25.34 14.44
C GLU A 92 -25.64 -25.34 13.20
N PHE A 93 -24.46 -24.75 13.32
CA PHE A 93 -23.43 -24.84 12.29
C PHE A 93 -22.87 -26.27 12.23
N PRO A 94 -22.43 -26.73 11.04
CA PRO A 94 -21.69 -27.98 10.92
C PRO A 94 -20.48 -27.98 11.87
N LYS A 95 -20.32 -29.04 12.67
CA LYS A 95 -19.03 -29.29 13.32
C LYS A 95 -17.97 -29.56 12.25
N VAL A 96 -16.73 -29.18 12.52
CA VAL A 96 -15.59 -29.39 11.60
C VAL A 96 -15.53 -30.85 11.12
N ALA A 97 -15.10 -31.05 9.87
CA ALA A 97 -15.22 -32.29 9.12
C ALA A 97 -14.74 -33.54 9.89
N GLN A 98 -15.48 -34.63 9.76
CA GLN A 98 -15.22 -35.89 10.45
C GLN A 98 -13.95 -36.57 9.88
N GLY A 99 -12.90 -36.64 10.69
CA GLY A 99 -11.64 -37.31 10.39
C GLY A 99 -10.67 -37.20 11.56
N GLU A 100 -9.60 -38.01 11.54
CA GLU A 100 -8.47 -37.88 12.46
C GLU A 100 -7.87 -36.46 12.33
N PRO A 101 -7.72 -35.68 13.42
CA PRO A 101 -7.07 -34.38 13.38
C PRO A 101 -5.65 -34.48 12.83
N PHE A 102 -5.30 -33.60 11.91
CA PHE A 102 -3.96 -33.52 11.33
C PHE A 102 -3.43 -32.09 11.34
N CYS A 103 -2.10 -31.98 11.20
CA CYS A 103 -1.42 -30.76 10.80
C CYS A 103 -0.55 -31.04 9.57
N VAL A 104 -0.05 -30.00 8.90
CA VAL A 104 0.83 -30.16 7.74
C VAL A 104 2.21 -29.61 8.09
N VAL A 105 3.24 -30.46 7.95
CA VAL A 105 4.64 -30.10 8.21
C VAL A 105 5.46 -30.53 6.99
N ASN A 106 6.22 -29.59 6.40
CA ASN A 106 6.96 -29.80 5.14
C ASN A 106 6.10 -30.37 3.99
N GLY A 107 4.80 -30.07 3.97
CA GLY A 107 3.83 -30.58 2.99
C GLY A 107 3.25 -31.97 3.29
N GLU A 108 3.72 -32.66 4.32
CA GLU A 108 3.21 -33.96 4.74
C GLU A 108 2.16 -33.81 5.85
N ARG A 109 1.10 -34.65 5.82
CA ARG A 109 0.12 -34.72 6.91
C ARG A 109 0.73 -35.52 8.07
N VAL A 110 0.82 -34.91 9.25
CA VAL A 110 1.33 -35.54 10.46
C VAL A 110 0.34 -35.41 11.63
N PRO A 111 0.40 -36.30 12.64
CA PRO A 111 -0.47 -36.22 13.82
C PRO A 111 -0.31 -34.88 14.55
N VAL A 112 -1.39 -34.38 15.15
CA VAL A 112 -1.36 -33.12 15.90
C VAL A 112 -0.49 -33.29 17.16
N PRO A 113 0.51 -32.41 17.40
CA PRO A 113 1.29 -32.43 18.63
C PRO A 113 0.41 -32.26 19.87
N ASN A 114 0.66 -33.06 20.91
CA ASN A 114 -0.12 -33.05 22.15
C ASN A 114 0.25 -31.85 23.05
N ILE A 115 -0.07 -30.64 22.59
CA ILE A 115 0.11 -29.38 23.31
C ILE A 115 -1.28 -28.82 23.65
N PRO A 116 -1.60 -28.55 24.94
CA PRO A 116 -2.87 -27.94 25.31
C PRO A 116 -3.03 -26.54 24.68
N MET A 117 -4.02 -26.37 23.81
CA MET A 117 -4.33 -25.11 23.13
C MET A 117 -5.59 -24.44 23.72
N GLY A 118 -6.32 -23.65 22.93
CA GLY A 118 -7.58 -23.04 23.35
C GLY A 118 -8.69 -24.07 23.61
N ASP A 119 -9.71 -23.63 24.33
CA ASP A 119 -10.95 -24.41 24.51
C ASP A 119 -11.59 -24.77 23.16
N ALA A 120 -11.90 -26.06 22.98
CA ALA A 120 -12.36 -26.62 21.70
C ALA A 120 -13.71 -26.06 21.24
N ASP A 121 -14.66 -25.85 22.16
CA ASP A 121 -15.95 -25.25 21.82
C ASP A 121 -15.79 -23.77 21.40
N THR A 122 -14.85 -23.05 22.00
CA THR A 122 -14.50 -21.69 21.58
C THR A 122 -13.79 -21.67 20.23
N ILE A 123 -12.87 -22.60 19.95
CA ILE A 123 -12.25 -22.76 18.61
C ILE A 123 -13.32 -23.03 17.55
N GLN A 124 -14.27 -23.94 17.81
CA GLN A 124 -15.36 -24.22 16.88
C GLN A 124 -16.25 -22.98 16.65
N ARG A 125 -16.51 -22.17 17.67
CA ARG A 125 -17.24 -20.90 17.52
C ARG A 125 -16.46 -19.88 16.68
N ILE A 126 -15.14 -19.77 16.86
CA ILE A 126 -14.26 -18.92 16.03
C ILE A 126 -14.33 -19.36 14.56
N ILE A 127 -14.23 -20.67 14.30
CA ILE A 127 -14.33 -21.23 12.94
C ILE A 127 -15.70 -20.96 12.33
N ASN A 128 -16.79 -21.18 13.06
CA ASN A 128 -18.14 -20.93 12.56
C ASN A 128 -18.37 -19.46 12.21
N GLU A 129 -17.96 -18.54 13.09
CA GLU A 129 -18.07 -17.11 12.86
C GLU A 129 -17.21 -16.67 11.66
N GLY A 130 -16.00 -17.22 11.54
CA GLY A 130 -15.09 -16.99 10.42
C GLY A 130 -15.52 -17.60 9.09
N GLN A 131 -16.26 -18.72 9.07
CA GLN A 131 -16.76 -19.35 7.84
C GLN A 131 -18.09 -18.78 7.37
N TYR A 132 -19.02 -18.48 8.28
CA TYR A 132 -20.43 -18.23 7.93
C TYR A 132 -20.88 -16.78 8.16
N ASN A 133 -20.14 -15.98 8.94
CA ASN A 133 -20.45 -14.57 9.22
C ASN A 133 -19.27 -13.63 8.83
N ASN A 134 -18.36 -14.09 7.95
CA ASN A 134 -17.13 -13.37 7.59
C ASN A 134 -17.40 -11.99 6.96
N GLN A 135 -16.64 -10.97 7.37
CA GLN A 135 -16.76 -9.60 6.86
C GLN A 135 -15.47 -9.06 6.22
N THR A 136 -14.45 -9.90 5.98
CA THR A 136 -13.15 -9.47 5.43
C THR A 136 -13.30 -8.75 4.09
N PHE A 137 -13.98 -9.35 3.11
CA PHE A 137 -14.12 -8.75 1.78
C PHE A 137 -15.00 -7.48 1.80
N ALA A 138 -15.98 -7.40 2.71
CA ALA A 138 -16.78 -6.19 2.91
C ALA A 138 -15.95 -5.05 3.51
N THR A 139 -15.12 -5.37 4.50
CA THR A 139 -14.15 -4.46 5.13
C THR A 139 -13.11 -3.96 4.11
N LEU A 140 -12.53 -4.87 3.32
CA LEU A 140 -11.62 -4.56 2.22
C LEU A 140 -12.25 -3.63 1.19
N SER A 141 -13.47 -3.97 0.75
CA SER A 141 -14.24 -3.15 -0.19
C SER A 141 -14.51 -1.76 0.38
N TYR A 142 -14.87 -1.66 1.66
CA TYR A 142 -15.10 -0.38 2.32
C TYR A 142 -13.84 0.49 2.33
N ILE A 143 -12.68 -0.02 2.78
CA ILE A 143 -11.46 0.79 2.85
C ILE A 143 -10.96 1.21 1.46
N CYS A 144 -10.99 0.29 0.49
CA CYS A 144 -10.54 0.55 -0.89
C CYS A 144 -11.46 1.50 -1.67
N ASN A 145 -12.75 1.60 -1.29
CA ASN A 145 -13.70 2.49 -1.94
C ASN A 145 -13.88 3.83 -1.21
N THR A 146 -13.67 3.87 0.11
CA THR A 146 -13.87 5.08 0.94
C THR A 146 -12.60 5.92 1.04
N PHE A 147 -11.44 5.28 1.23
CA PHE A 147 -10.15 5.95 1.35
C PHE A 147 -9.32 5.82 0.08
N GLY A 148 -9.47 4.71 -0.66
CA GLY A 148 -8.65 4.43 -1.83
C GLY A 148 -7.22 4.09 -1.41
N PRO A 149 -6.17 4.50 -2.17
CA PRO A 149 -4.79 4.31 -1.76
C PRO A 149 -4.44 5.16 -0.52
N ARG A 150 -3.50 4.67 0.29
CA ARG A 150 -3.23 5.15 1.66
C ARG A 150 -1.75 5.42 1.88
N LEU A 151 -1.12 6.24 1.03
CA LEU A 151 0.31 6.54 1.15
C LEU A 151 0.69 7.03 2.56
N THR A 152 1.85 6.60 3.05
CA THR A 152 2.45 7.08 4.30
C THR A 152 2.46 8.60 4.42
N GLY A 153 1.87 9.08 5.52
CA GLY A 153 1.74 10.50 5.81
C GLY A 153 0.64 11.24 5.04
N SER A 154 -0.11 10.58 4.13
CA SER A 154 -1.25 11.15 3.42
C SER A 154 -2.46 11.40 4.33
N THR A 155 -3.37 12.26 3.88
CA THR A 155 -4.68 12.48 4.51
C THR A 155 -5.55 11.22 4.45
N SER A 156 -5.40 10.41 3.39
CA SER A 156 -6.12 9.14 3.23
C SER A 156 -5.78 8.16 4.37
N LEU A 157 -4.49 7.89 4.56
CA LEU A 157 -3.99 7.00 5.62
C LEU A 157 -4.38 7.48 7.02
N GLU A 158 -4.25 8.79 7.29
CA GLU A 158 -4.62 9.36 8.59
C GLU A 158 -6.12 9.15 8.90
N ASN A 159 -6.98 9.23 7.88
CA ASN A 159 -8.40 8.98 8.03
C ASN A 159 -8.73 7.48 8.19
N THR A 160 -8.06 6.59 7.44
CA THR A 160 -8.19 5.13 7.65
C THR A 160 -7.75 4.73 9.07
N ALA A 161 -6.65 5.30 9.57
CA ALA A 161 -6.16 5.03 10.92
C ALA A 161 -7.18 5.40 12.01
N LYS A 162 -7.78 6.59 11.91
CA LYS A 162 -8.85 7.05 12.81
C LYS A 162 -10.07 6.12 12.74
N TRP A 163 -10.52 5.78 11.53
CA TRP A 163 -11.65 4.88 11.31
C TRP A 163 -11.40 3.49 11.91
N ALA A 164 -10.23 2.89 11.66
CA ALA A 164 -9.91 1.53 12.14
C ALA A 164 -9.82 1.47 13.67
N ARG A 165 -9.20 2.47 14.31
CA ARG A 165 -9.23 2.64 15.77
C ARG A 165 -10.66 2.67 16.30
N ASP A 166 -11.54 3.41 15.64
CA ASP A 166 -12.92 3.57 16.07
C ASP A 166 -13.78 2.32 15.79
N GLN A 167 -13.47 1.53 14.75
CA GLN A 167 -14.02 0.18 14.57
C GLN A 167 -13.62 -0.73 15.74
N PHE A 168 -12.33 -0.85 16.06
CA PHE A 168 -11.89 -1.68 17.19
C PHE A 168 -12.54 -1.25 18.53
N ARG A 169 -12.67 0.05 18.78
CA ARG A 169 -13.37 0.59 19.96
C ARG A 169 -14.86 0.23 19.99
N SER A 170 -15.53 0.19 18.85
CA SER A 170 -16.94 -0.21 18.76
C SER A 170 -17.19 -1.66 19.21
N TRP A 171 -16.17 -2.51 19.14
CA TRP A 171 -16.19 -3.90 19.66
C TRP A 171 -15.67 -4.01 21.11
N GLY A 172 -15.46 -2.88 21.79
CA GLY A 172 -14.99 -2.83 23.17
C GLY A 172 -13.49 -3.05 23.37
N LEU A 173 -12.70 -3.11 22.28
CA LEU A 173 -11.25 -3.29 22.37
C LEU A 173 -10.54 -2.01 22.83
N LYS A 174 -9.45 -2.17 23.58
CA LYS A 174 -8.56 -1.06 23.94
C LYS A 174 -7.76 -0.65 22.70
N ALA A 175 -8.22 0.35 21.95
CA ALA A 175 -7.51 0.82 20.75
C ALA A 175 -7.01 2.26 20.83
N GLU A 176 -5.78 2.48 20.35
CA GLU A 176 -5.10 3.78 20.27
C GLU A 176 -4.45 4.01 18.89
N LEU A 177 -4.09 5.28 18.62
CA LEU A 177 -3.16 5.62 17.54
C LEU A 177 -1.77 5.73 18.15
N VAL A 178 -0.82 4.95 17.65
CA VAL A 178 0.58 4.98 18.07
C VAL A 178 1.36 5.82 17.07
N GLU A 179 1.68 7.06 17.44
CA GLU A 179 2.55 7.92 16.62
C GLU A 179 3.97 7.36 16.59
N TRP A 180 4.56 7.26 15.40
CA TRP A 180 5.95 6.85 15.21
C TRP A 180 6.86 7.99 14.71
N GLY A 181 6.28 9.05 14.17
CA GLY A 181 7.00 10.27 13.84
C GLY A 181 6.22 11.21 12.93
N PRO A 182 6.63 12.47 12.83
CA PRO A 182 6.04 13.42 11.89
C PRO A 182 6.63 13.28 10.49
N ILE A 183 5.79 13.38 9.46
CA ILE A 183 6.22 13.68 8.09
C ILE A 183 6.36 15.21 7.92
N PRO A 184 7.47 15.73 7.36
CA PRO A 184 7.64 17.17 7.21
C PRO A 184 6.76 17.77 6.12
N VAL A 185 6.54 17.06 5.01
CA VAL A 185 5.68 17.50 3.91
C VAL A 185 4.74 16.34 3.55
N ARG A 186 3.44 16.54 3.75
CA ARG A 186 2.41 15.59 3.36
C ARG A 186 2.28 15.58 1.84
N PHE A 187 2.10 14.39 1.28
CA PHE A 187 1.76 14.19 -0.12
C PHE A 187 0.35 13.59 -0.24
N ASP A 188 -0.53 14.27 -0.96
CA ASP A 188 -1.85 13.77 -1.33
C ASP A 188 -1.97 13.78 -2.86
N ARG A 189 -2.12 12.60 -3.48
CA ARG A 189 -2.36 12.48 -4.91
C ARG A 189 -3.83 12.68 -5.25
N GLY A 190 -4.13 13.72 -6.03
CA GLY A 190 -5.46 13.96 -6.57
C GLY A 190 -5.70 13.33 -7.95
N PRO A 191 -6.89 13.56 -8.54
CA PRO A 191 -7.23 13.10 -9.88
C PRO A 191 -6.17 13.48 -10.91
N SER A 192 -5.85 12.55 -11.80
CA SER A 192 -4.80 12.72 -12.80
C SER A 192 -5.25 12.16 -14.15
N THR A 193 -5.00 12.88 -15.24
CA THR A 193 -5.31 12.47 -16.62
C THR A 193 -4.12 12.67 -17.54
N GLY A 194 -4.01 11.81 -18.56
CA GLY A 194 -2.97 11.85 -19.59
C GLY A 194 -3.55 11.47 -20.95
N VAL A 195 -3.29 12.26 -21.98
CA VAL A 195 -3.80 12.06 -23.34
C VAL A 195 -2.71 12.39 -24.35
N ALA A 196 -2.51 11.52 -25.35
CA ALA A 196 -1.69 11.82 -26.53
C ALA A 196 -2.56 12.22 -27.72
N PHE A 197 -2.12 13.23 -28.47
CA PHE A 197 -2.77 13.74 -29.67
C PHE A 197 -1.81 13.60 -30.84
N LYS A 198 -2.14 12.73 -31.79
CA LYS A 198 -1.37 12.56 -33.04
C LYS A 198 -2.21 13.09 -34.20
N SER A 199 -1.60 13.86 -35.09
CA SER A 199 -2.33 14.45 -36.23
C SER A 199 -3.06 13.39 -37.05
N GLY A 200 -4.35 13.59 -37.33
CA GLY A 200 -5.16 12.63 -38.09
C GLY A 200 -5.49 11.32 -37.35
N SER A 201 -5.39 11.29 -36.03
CA SER A 201 -5.81 10.16 -35.18
C SER A 201 -6.67 10.64 -34.01
N GLU A 202 -7.57 9.78 -33.54
CA GLU A 202 -8.34 10.04 -32.33
C GLU A 202 -7.43 10.18 -31.09
N PRO A 203 -7.78 11.04 -30.11
CA PRO A 203 -7.00 11.20 -28.89
C PRO A 203 -6.83 9.89 -28.12
N ARG A 204 -5.59 9.51 -27.82
CA ARG A 204 -5.26 8.28 -27.09
C ARG A 204 -5.14 8.58 -25.60
N LYS A 205 -6.04 8.02 -24.78
CA LYS A 205 -5.89 8.04 -23.32
C LYS A 205 -4.66 7.20 -22.91
N LEU A 206 -3.87 7.73 -21.99
CA LEU A 206 -2.63 7.12 -21.51
C LEU A 206 -2.81 6.48 -20.13
N GLU A 207 -2.13 5.36 -19.89
CA GLU A 207 -1.92 4.80 -18.55
C GLU A 207 -0.51 5.15 -18.06
N PHE A 208 -0.43 5.75 -16.87
CA PHE A 208 0.81 6.30 -16.33
C PHE A 208 0.81 6.38 -14.80
N SER A 209 2.00 6.57 -14.25
CA SER A 209 2.22 6.88 -12.83
C SER A 209 3.22 8.03 -12.68
N THR A 210 3.32 8.59 -11.47
CA THR A 210 4.37 9.55 -11.07
C THR A 210 4.88 9.18 -9.69
N LEU A 211 6.13 9.51 -9.36
CA LEU A 211 6.62 9.27 -8.00
C LEU A 211 5.84 10.13 -6.99
N ALA A 212 5.57 9.60 -5.81
CA ALA A 212 5.09 10.36 -4.68
C ALA A 212 6.11 11.43 -4.25
N TRP A 213 5.63 12.50 -3.62
CA TRP A 213 6.38 13.73 -3.31
C TRP A 213 6.94 14.45 -4.55
N THR A 214 6.17 14.45 -5.65
CA THR A 214 6.44 15.24 -6.88
C THR A 214 5.31 16.24 -7.16
N PRO A 215 5.57 17.40 -7.77
CA PRO A 215 4.55 18.43 -7.97
C PRO A 215 3.48 17.99 -8.98
N GLY A 216 2.33 18.65 -8.89
CA GLY A 216 1.28 18.57 -9.91
C GLY A 216 1.58 19.48 -11.10
N THR A 217 0.73 19.41 -12.13
CA THR A 217 0.73 20.42 -13.20
C THR A 217 -0.13 21.60 -12.79
N LYS A 218 0.13 22.79 -13.36
CA LYS A 218 -0.66 24.01 -13.08
C LYS A 218 -1.94 24.04 -13.93
N GLY A 219 -2.76 22.99 -13.82
CA GLY A 219 -3.83 22.65 -14.77
C GLY A 219 -3.33 21.79 -15.94
N PRO A 220 -4.14 21.59 -16.99
CA PRO A 220 -3.75 20.80 -18.16
C PRO A 220 -2.53 21.38 -18.87
N ALA A 221 -1.44 20.61 -18.90
CA ALA A 221 -0.17 20.98 -19.52
C ALA A 221 -0.04 20.26 -20.87
N LYS A 222 -0.58 20.89 -21.92
CA LYS A 222 -0.50 20.39 -23.30
C LYS A 222 0.72 20.94 -24.03
N GLY A 223 1.47 20.07 -24.71
CA GLY A 223 2.61 20.48 -25.54
C GLY A 223 3.12 19.38 -26.47
N LYS A 224 3.93 19.77 -27.47
CA LYS A 224 4.61 18.84 -28.39
C LYS A 224 5.53 17.90 -27.64
N VAL A 225 5.62 16.64 -28.09
CA VAL A 225 6.57 15.67 -27.55
C VAL A 225 7.82 15.60 -28.44
N PHE A 226 9.00 15.73 -27.83
CA PHE A 226 10.28 15.50 -28.49
C PHE A 226 11.05 14.37 -27.80
N LYS A 227 11.83 13.59 -28.56
CA LYS A 227 12.86 12.72 -27.97
C LYS A 227 13.90 13.57 -27.25
N GLN A 228 14.42 13.10 -26.12
CA GLN A 228 15.54 13.74 -25.44
C GLN A 228 16.75 13.82 -26.40
N PRO A 229 17.37 15.00 -26.56
CA PRO A 229 18.57 15.13 -27.40
C PRO A 229 19.74 14.38 -26.78
N THR A 230 20.52 13.72 -27.64
CA THR A 230 21.70 12.94 -27.29
C THR A 230 23.01 13.63 -27.69
N THR A 231 22.92 14.67 -28.53
CA THR A 231 24.04 15.48 -29.00
C THR A 231 23.77 16.98 -28.85
N GLU A 232 24.84 17.78 -28.81
CA GLU A 232 24.75 19.25 -28.79
C GLU A 232 24.08 19.82 -30.05
N ASP A 233 24.26 19.19 -31.22
CA ASP A 233 23.63 19.63 -32.48
C ASP A 233 22.10 19.41 -32.45
N GLU A 234 21.64 18.26 -31.96
CA GLU A 234 20.20 17.99 -31.73
C GLU A 234 19.61 19.01 -30.76
N TYR A 235 20.31 19.30 -29.66
CA TYR A 235 19.89 20.29 -28.69
C TYR A 235 19.83 21.70 -29.30
N ALA A 236 20.86 22.11 -30.03
CA ALA A 236 20.94 23.41 -30.67
C ALA A 236 19.83 23.62 -31.72
N ALA A 237 19.43 22.56 -32.42
CA ALA A 237 18.34 22.59 -33.39
C ALA A 237 16.94 22.69 -32.76
N MET A 238 16.75 22.20 -31.52
CA MET A 238 15.43 22.12 -30.87
C MET A 238 15.21 23.10 -29.70
N LYS A 239 16.28 23.66 -29.11
CA LYS A 239 16.27 24.41 -27.83
C LYS A 239 15.19 25.49 -27.73
N ASP A 240 14.91 26.19 -28.83
CA ASP A 240 13.96 27.31 -28.87
C ASP A 240 12.49 26.83 -29.03
N SER A 241 12.28 25.54 -29.29
CA SER A 241 10.97 24.87 -29.33
C SER A 241 10.65 24.08 -28.06
N LEU A 242 11.53 24.08 -27.05
CA LEU A 242 11.35 23.30 -25.80
C LEU A 242 10.37 23.93 -24.81
N GLN A 243 10.07 25.23 -24.92
CA GLN A 243 9.17 25.93 -24.00
C GLN A 243 7.76 25.31 -24.04
N GLY A 244 7.32 24.76 -22.90
CA GLY A 244 6.05 24.03 -22.78
C GLY A 244 6.02 22.64 -23.43
N ALA A 245 7.13 22.12 -23.94
CA ALA A 245 7.19 20.80 -24.56
C ALA A 245 7.30 19.66 -23.55
N TRP A 246 6.96 18.44 -23.97
CA TRP A 246 7.20 17.20 -23.22
C TRP A 246 8.43 16.48 -23.77
N ILE A 247 9.30 16.01 -22.87
CA ILE A 247 10.55 15.34 -23.24
C ILE A 247 10.42 13.82 -23.02
N LEU A 248 10.39 13.07 -24.12
CA LEU A 248 10.42 11.61 -24.12
C LEU A 248 11.84 11.13 -23.80
N LEU A 249 12.02 10.62 -22.58
CA LEU A 249 13.27 10.08 -22.07
C LEU A 249 13.57 8.72 -22.72
N PRO A 250 14.86 8.35 -22.88
CA PRO A 250 15.25 7.03 -23.36
C PRO A 250 14.73 5.92 -22.43
N PRO A 251 14.53 4.70 -22.96
CA PRO A 251 14.11 3.56 -22.15
C PRO A 251 15.15 3.29 -21.04
N PRO A 252 14.73 2.90 -19.82
CA PRO A 252 15.66 2.65 -18.73
C PRO A 252 16.56 1.45 -19.03
N ASN A 253 17.88 1.61 -18.86
CA ASN A 253 18.86 0.52 -18.97
C ASN A 253 18.72 -0.57 -17.88
N ALA A 254 17.77 -0.44 -16.96
CA ALA A 254 17.70 -1.22 -15.73
C ALA A 254 16.72 -2.40 -15.85
N THR A 255 17.14 -3.57 -15.37
CA THR A 255 16.31 -4.79 -15.37
C THR A 255 15.40 -4.85 -14.14
N GLY A 256 14.13 -5.20 -14.37
CA GLY A 256 13.13 -5.41 -13.32
C GLY A 256 12.55 -4.13 -12.67
N GLN A 257 11.53 -4.33 -11.83
CA GLN A 257 10.73 -3.27 -11.20
C GLN A 257 11.55 -2.29 -10.36
N ARG A 258 12.47 -2.80 -9.53
CA ARG A 258 13.37 -1.96 -8.72
C ARG A 258 14.23 -1.07 -9.63
N GLY A 259 14.72 -1.62 -10.76
CA GLY A 259 15.45 -0.88 -11.77
C GLY A 259 14.71 0.33 -12.34
N VAL A 260 13.43 0.17 -12.70
CA VAL A 260 12.60 1.28 -13.23
C VAL A 260 12.38 2.39 -12.19
N ARG A 261 12.09 2.02 -10.94
CA ARG A 261 11.92 2.98 -9.83
C ARG A 261 13.20 3.74 -9.54
N THR A 262 14.32 3.01 -9.40
CA THR A 262 15.65 3.60 -9.16
C THR A 262 16.03 4.54 -10.30
N SER A 263 15.85 4.13 -11.57
CA SER A 263 16.13 5.00 -12.72
C SER A 263 15.36 6.32 -12.68
N SER A 264 14.11 6.31 -12.22
CA SER A 264 13.29 7.54 -12.10
C SER A 264 13.78 8.40 -10.92
N ARG A 265 14.07 7.79 -9.77
CA ARG A 265 14.64 8.44 -8.59
C ARG A 265 15.98 9.11 -8.88
N ASP A 266 16.89 8.40 -9.54
CA ASP A 266 18.22 8.90 -9.90
C ASP A 266 18.12 10.16 -10.78
N ARG A 267 17.16 10.21 -11.73
CA ARG A 267 16.89 11.40 -12.54
C ARG A 267 16.39 12.58 -11.70
N PHE A 268 15.51 12.35 -10.72
CA PHE A 268 15.10 13.40 -9.78
C PHE A 268 16.28 13.92 -8.95
N ASP A 269 17.13 13.03 -8.45
CA ASP A 269 18.30 13.41 -7.64
C ASP A 269 19.35 14.17 -8.46
N GLN A 270 19.59 13.78 -9.71
CA GLN A 270 20.42 14.52 -10.67
C GLN A 270 19.88 15.93 -10.96
N ARG A 271 18.57 16.07 -11.22
CA ARG A 271 17.93 17.38 -11.48
C ARG A 271 17.86 18.26 -10.24
N ALA A 272 17.67 17.67 -9.05
CA ALA A 272 17.75 18.39 -7.78
C ALA A 272 19.16 18.95 -7.55
N LYS A 273 20.20 18.12 -7.73
CA LYS A 273 21.60 18.56 -7.66
C LYS A 273 21.92 19.66 -8.68
N ALA A 274 21.44 19.54 -9.91
CA ALA A 274 21.63 20.59 -10.92
C ALA A 274 20.97 21.92 -10.51
N ARG A 275 19.79 21.92 -9.88
CA ARG A 275 19.19 23.14 -9.32
C ARG A 275 20.06 23.74 -8.22
N GLU A 276 20.62 22.94 -7.33
CA GLU A 276 21.54 23.45 -6.31
C GLU A 276 22.81 24.07 -6.91
N ASP A 277 23.41 23.41 -7.91
CA ASP A 277 24.65 23.88 -8.52
C ASP A 277 24.41 25.17 -9.32
N LEU A 278 23.29 25.28 -10.05
CA LEU A 278 22.83 26.53 -10.67
C LEU A 278 22.61 27.65 -9.63
N ALA A 279 21.96 27.34 -8.50
CA ALA A 279 21.74 28.31 -7.42
C ALA A 279 23.05 28.78 -6.76
N LYS A 280 24.12 27.98 -6.83
CA LYS A 280 25.49 28.33 -6.41
C LYS A 280 26.28 29.08 -7.50
N GLY A 281 25.66 29.37 -8.66
CA GLY A 281 26.26 30.14 -9.75
C GLY A 281 26.92 29.31 -10.85
N ALA A 282 26.69 27.99 -10.93
CA ALA A 282 27.14 27.19 -12.08
C ALA A 282 26.46 27.66 -13.38
N SER A 283 27.19 27.57 -14.50
CA SER A 283 26.62 27.87 -15.82
C SER A 283 25.64 26.76 -16.23
N PRO A 284 24.46 27.07 -16.81
CA PRO A 284 23.58 26.08 -17.43
C PRO A 284 24.29 25.19 -18.46
N ASP A 285 25.30 25.71 -19.16
CA ASP A 285 26.08 24.96 -20.15
C ASP A 285 27.12 24.00 -19.54
N SER A 286 27.32 24.03 -18.22
CA SER A 286 28.14 23.06 -17.49
C SER A 286 27.35 21.84 -17.01
N LEU A 287 26.03 21.84 -17.17
CA LEU A 287 25.18 20.70 -16.84
C LEU A 287 25.26 19.62 -17.95
N PRO A 288 25.19 18.33 -17.60
CA PRO A 288 24.99 17.26 -18.58
C PRO A 288 23.76 17.55 -19.46
N LEU A 289 23.86 17.27 -20.76
CA LEU A 289 22.83 17.59 -21.76
C LEU A 289 21.45 17.03 -21.38
N GLU A 290 21.43 15.79 -20.90
CA GLU A 290 20.27 15.05 -20.45
C GLU A 290 19.54 15.73 -19.28
N VAL A 291 20.26 16.52 -18.47
CA VAL A 291 19.70 17.32 -17.37
C VAL A 291 19.39 18.75 -17.84
N ARG A 292 20.24 19.35 -18.68
CA ARG A 292 20.12 20.72 -19.20
C ARG A 292 18.82 20.96 -19.97
N VAL A 293 18.27 19.95 -20.64
CA VAL A 293 16.97 20.02 -21.32
C VAL A 293 15.81 20.38 -20.38
N GLY A 294 15.88 19.95 -19.11
CA GLY A 294 14.86 20.24 -18.09
C GLY A 294 14.72 21.73 -17.74
N PHE A 295 15.77 22.52 -17.97
CA PHE A 295 15.84 23.93 -17.60
C PHE A 295 15.40 24.90 -18.70
N LYS A 296 14.77 24.40 -19.77
CA LYS A 296 14.23 25.20 -20.90
C LYS A 296 12.72 25.46 -20.84
N GLY A 297 12.14 25.42 -19.64
CA GLY A 297 10.72 25.71 -19.44
C GLY A 297 9.77 24.64 -20.02
N ILE A 298 10.23 23.39 -20.08
CA ILE A 298 9.43 22.24 -20.52
C ILE A 298 8.18 22.04 -19.64
N ALA A 299 7.15 21.39 -20.18
CA ALA A 299 5.98 20.95 -19.40
C ALA A 299 6.31 19.76 -18.48
N GLY A 300 7.21 18.88 -18.91
CA GLY A 300 7.69 17.75 -18.11
C GLY A 300 8.36 16.65 -18.94
N PHE A 301 8.65 15.54 -18.28
CA PHE A 301 9.29 14.36 -18.84
C PHE A 301 8.32 13.19 -18.98
N ILE A 302 8.48 12.37 -20.03
CA ILE A 302 7.76 11.12 -20.25
C ILE A 302 8.79 9.98 -20.26
N SER A 303 8.68 9.04 -19.32
CA SER A 303 9.52 7.83 -19.21
C SER A 303 8.73 6.55 -19.48
N GLN A 304 9.43 5.48 -19.86
CA GLN A 304 8.86 4.16 -20.11
C GLN A 304 8.81 3.29 -18.84
N SER A 305 7.67 2.63 -18.60
CA SER A 305 7.58 1.46 -17.72
C SER A 305 7.96 0.18 -18.46
N ARG A 306 8.44 -0.84 -17.73
CA ARG A 306 8.97 -2.10 -18.30
C ARG A 306 8.01 -2.81 -19.25
N ASP A 307 6.71 -2.79 -18.95
CA ASP A 307 5.65 -3.47 -19.69
C ASP A 307 4.33 -2.69 -19.55
N GLU A 308 3.18 -3.35 -19.72
CA GLU A 308 1.86 -2.71 -19.64
C GLU A 308 1.48 -2.25 -18.22
N ARG A 309 2.19 -2.71 -17.18
CA ARG A 309 2.04 -2.22 -15.81
C ARG A 309 2.82 -0.92 -15.60
N VAL A 310 2.25 0.03 -14.85
CA VAL A 310 2.95 1.25 -14.41
C VAL A 310 3.17 1.21 -12.90
N TRP A 311 4.43 1.04 -12.49
CA TRP A 311 4.79 1.03 -11.07
C TRP A 311 4.87 2.45 -10.50
N THR A 312 4.26 2.64 -9.33
CA THR A 312 4.43 3.83 -8.48
C THR A 312 5.63 3.65 -7.53
N GLY A 313 6.01 4.69 -6.78
CA GLY A 313 7.17 4.74 -5.88
C GLY A 313 7.39 6.15 -5.31
N ALA A 314 8.48 6.38 -4.57
CA ALA A 314 8.83 7.68 -3.98
C ALA A 314 10.16 8.27 -4.51
N THR A 315 10.25 9.59 -4.53
CA THR A 315 11.53 10.33 -4.60
C THR A 315 12.43 10.03 -3.39
N SER A 316 13.73 10.31 -3.52
CA SER A 316 14.65 10.33 -2.37
C SER A 316 14.29 11.47 -1.41
N GLY A 317 14.71 11.36 -0.14
CA GLY A 317 14.72 12.48 0.79
C GLY A 317 13.36 13.05 1.21
N TRP A 318 12.24 12.35 0.97
CA TRP A 318 10.91 12.80 1.35
C TRP A 318 10.76 13.11 2.87
N MET A 319 11.43 12.35 3.73
CA MET A 319 11.54 12.60 5.18
C MET A 319 12.48 13.74 5.57
N THR A 320 13.26 14.30 4.63
CA THR A 320 14.25 15.36 4.87
C THR A 320 13.89 16.69 4.20
N LEU A 321 12.69 16.80 3.60
CA LEU A 321 12.19 18.05 3.03
C LEU A 321 12.02 19.12 4.11
N ASP A 322 12.48 20.35 3.86
CA ASP A 322 12.23 21.50 4.74
C ASP A 322 10.83 22.06 4.44
N PRO A 323 9.84 21.98 5.36
CA PRO A 323 8.48 22.46 5.10
C PRO A 323 8.39 23.98 4.91
N LYS A 324 9.45 24.73 5.23
CA LYS A 324 9.50 26.19 5.09
C LYS A 324 10.15 26.66 3.79
N LYS A 325 10.69 25.75 2.99
CA LYS A 325 11.44 26.05 1.76
C LYS A 325 10.94 25.23 0.58
N SER A 326 9.78 25.60 0.06
CA SER A 326 9.14 24.89 -1.05
C SER A 326 9.95 24.93 -2.35
N GLU A 327 10.89 25.87 -2.48
CA GLU A 327 11.88 25.92 -3.56
C GLU A 327 12.90 24.77 -3.53
N THR A 328 13.10 24.13 -2.37
CA THR A 328 13.98 22.96 -2.22
C THR A 328 13.27 21.62 -2.44
N TRP A 329 11.94 21.63 -2.59
CA TRP A 329 11.17 20.42 -2.90
C TRP A 329 11.42 19.98 -4.35
N PRO A 330 11.10 18.73 -4.73
CA PRO A 330 11.06 18.34 -6.14
C PRO A 330 10.19 19.29 -6.98
N GLN A 331 10.72 19.78 -8.10
CA GLN A 331 10.02 20.72 -9.01
C GLN A 331 9.71 20.12 -10.38
N ASP A 332 10.26 18.94 -10.71
CA ASP A 332 10.07 18.33 -12.03
C ASP A 332 8.75 17.54 -12.07
N VAL A 333 8.04 17.65 -13.19
CA VAL A 333 6.97 16.71 -13.54
C VAL A 333 7.57 15.62 -14.42
N GLU A 334 7.54 14.37 -13.96
CA GLU A 334 7.92 13.19 -14.75
C GLU A 334 6.81 12.13 -14.63
N VAL A 335 6.27 11.72 -15.79
CA VAL A 335 5.25 10.68 -15.91
C VAL A 335 5.85 9.42 -16.51
N THR A 336 5.70 8.29 -15.83
CA THR A 336 6.10 6.97 -16.35
C THR A 336 4.88 6.32 -16.97
N VAL A 337 4.82 6.26 -18.30
CA VAL A 337 3.75 5.64 -19.08
C VAL A 337 4.00 4.15 -19.30
N ARG A 338 2.95 3.36 -19.54
CA ARG A 338 3.09 1.94 -19.91
C ARG A 338 3.83 1.77 -21.25
N GLN A 339 4.38 0.58 -21.50
CA GLN A 339 5.19 0.28 -22.68
C GLN A 339 4.48 0.61 -24.00
N SER A 340 3.24 0.17 -24.22
CA SER A 340 2.51 0.41 -25.47
C SER A 340 2.16 1.88 -25.74
N ASP A 341 2.08 2.71 -24.69
CA ASP A 341 1.86 4.15 -24.80
C ASP A 341 3.18 4.89 -25.06
N TYR A 342 4.30 4.43 -24.50
CA TYR A 342 5.63 4.92 -24.86
C TYR A 342 5.95 4.64 -26.35
N ASP A 343 5.71 3.41 -26.80
CA ASP A 343 5.92 2.99 -28.19
C ASP A 343 5.09 3.81 -29.19
N TYR A 344 3.92 4.30 -28.78
CA TYR A 344 3.08 5.19 -29.59
C TYR A 344 3.77 6.54 -29.86
N PHE A 345 4.42 7.13 -28.84
CA PHE A 345 5.23 8.34 -29.03
C PHE A 345 6.46 8.09 -29.89
N VAL A 346 7.18 6.98 -29.64
CA VAL A 346 8.38 6.61 -30.41
C VAL A 346 8.07 6.48 -31.90
N LYS A 347 7.02 5.72 -32.25
CA LYS A 347 6.61 5.47 -33.65
C LYS A 347 6.18 6.74 -34.36
N ALA A 348 5.43 7.62 -33.70
CA ALA A 348 5.02 8.90 -34.28
C ALA A 348 6.23 9.80 -34.60
N ILE A 349 7.18 9.91 -33.66
CA ILE A 349 8.39 10.73 -33.83
C ILE A 349 9.29 10.15 -34.94
N GLU A 350 9.42 8.82 -35.03
CA GLU A 350 10.20 8.15 -36.09
C GLU A 350 9.57 8.28 -37.47
N ALA A 351 8.23 8.26 -37.54
CA ALA A 351 7.47 8.57 -38.75
C ALA A 351 7.49 10.08 -39.11
N LYS A 352 8.14 10.92 -38.29
CA LYS A 352 8.16 12.40 -38.41
C LYS A 352 6.77 13.04 -38.33
N GLU A 353 5.82 12.36 -37.68
CA GLU A 353 4.48 12.88 -37.41
C GLU A 353 4.50 13.83 -36.20
N SER A 354 3.69 14.90 -36.26
CA SER A 354 3.51 15.76 -35.09
C SER A 354 2.65 15.06 -34.04
N ILE A 355 3.19 14.94 -32.83
CA ILE A 355 2.52 14.38 -31.67
C ILE A 355 2.65 15.31 -30.45
N GLU A 356 1.56 15.46 -29.72
CA GLU A 356 1.45 16.24 -28.49
C GLU A 356 1.01 15.33 -27.34
N ALA A 357 1.36 15.71 -26.12
CA ALA A 357 0.81 15.13 -24.90
C ALA A 357 0.19 16.22 -24.04
N GLU A 358 -0.91 15.88 -23.35
CA GLU A 358 -1.49 16.67 -22.28
C GLU A 358 -1.55 15.83 -21.01
N PHE A 359 -0.99 16.35 -19.93
CA PHE A 359 -1.18 15.79 -18.59
C PHE A 359 -1.78 16.85 -17.66
N ASN A 360 -2.72 16.43 -16.84
CA ASN A 360 -3.32 17.25 -15.79
C ASN A 360 -3.21 16.47 -14.47
N LEU A 361 -2.41 16.94 -13.52
CA LEU A 361 -1.99 16.19 -12.33
C LEU A 361 -2.29 17.01 -11.06
N ASP A 362 -3.28 16.60 -10.26
CA ASP A 362 -3.63 17.26 -8.99
C ASP A 362 -2.82 16.72 -7.78
N ASN A 363 -1.49 16.61 -7.93
CA ASN A 363 -0.59 16.23 -6.83
C ASN A 363 -0.43 17.41 -5.85
N LYS A 364 -0.66 17.18 -4.55
CA LYS A 364 -0.56 18.21 -3.51
C LYS A 364 0.59 17.91 -2.55
N MET A 365 1.53 18.84 -2.44
CA MET A 365 2.55 18.88 -1.40
C MET A 365 2.17 19.92 -0.35
N ILE A 366 1.91 19.47 0.88
CA ILE A 366 1.36 20.28 1.96
C ILE A 366 2.42 20.41 3.06
N PRO A 367 2.86 21.63 3.43
CA PRO A 367 3.86 21.81 4.47
C PRO A 367 3.29 21.43 5.85
N GLY A 368 4.03 20.60 6.57
CA GLY A 368 3.68 20.10 7.90
C GLY A 368 4.44 20.81 9.03
N PRO A 369 4.79 20.11 10.12
CA PRO A 369 4.75 18.65 10.29
C PRO A 369 3.34 18.07 10.46
N PHE A 370 3.15 16.82 10.00
CA PHE A 370 1.95 16.01 10.27
C PHE A 370 2.34 14.71 10.97
N PRO A 371 1.67 14.30 12.06
CA PRO A 371 1.95 13.02 12.72
C PRO A 371 1.53 11.83 11.85
N VAL A 372 2.28 10.73 11.93
CA VAL A 372 1.96 9.46 11.26
C VAL A 372 1.81 8.35 12.30
N TYR A 373 0.76 7.54 12.15
CA TYR A 373 0.27 6.62 13.17
C TYR A 373 0.19 5.18 12.68
N CYS A 374 0.57 4.23 13.52
CA CYS A 374 0.02 2.88 13.49
C CYS A 374 -1.29 2.84 14.30
N VAL A 375 -2.14 1.85 14.06
CA VAL A 375 -3.29 1.55 14.94
C VAL A 375 -2.94 0.32 15.75
N VAL A 376 -3.15 0.37 17.06
CA VAL A 376 -2.97 -0.79 17.94
C VAL A 376 -4.24 -0.98 18.76
N ALA A 377 -4.79 -2.18 18.75
CA ALA A 377 -5.97 -2.58 19.50
C ALA A 377 -5.69 -3.86 20.30
N GLU A 378 -6.26 -4.00 21.49
CA GLU A 378 -6.02 -5.16 22.35
C GLU A 378 -7.31 -5.78 22.89
N LEU A 379 -7.41 -7.10 22.72
CA LEU A 379 -8.29 -7.99 23.48
C LEU A 379 -7.50 -8.51 24.69
N THR A 380 -7.75 -7.94 25.86
CA THR A 380 -7.00 -8.26 27.08
C THR A 380 -7.29 -9.68 27.56
N GLY A 381 -6.24 -10.44 27.87
CA GLY A 381 -6.33 -11.82 28.39
C GLY A 381 -6.70 -11.91 29.87
N THR A 382 -6.98 -13.13 30.34
CA THR A 382 -7.41 -13.39 31.72
C THR A 382 -6.24 -13.59 32.70
N ASP A 383 -5.34 -14.51 32.41
CA ASP A 383 -4.37 -15.05 33.38
C ASP A 383 -3.01 -14.34 33.26
N PHE A 384 -2.65 -13.96 32.03
CA PHE A 384 -1.39 -13.33 31.66
C PHE A 384 -1.65 -12.10 30.77
N PRO A 385 -2.37 -11.06 31.26
CA PRO A 385 -2.79 -9.92 30.45
C PRO A 385 -1.64 -9.10 29.86
N ASP A 386 -0.45 -9.16 30.45
CA ASP A 386 0.76 -8.50 29.94
C ASP A 386 1.50 -9.31 28.86
N GLU A 387 1.18 -10.59 28.69
CA GLU A 387 1.75 -11.44 27.63
C GLU A 387 0.88 -11.37 26.37
N VAL A 388 1.51 -11.31 25.19
CA VAL A 388 0.83 -10.86 23.97
C VAL A 388 1.12 -11.74 22.76
N VAL A 389 0.09 -12.14 22.02
CA VAL A 389 0.22 -12.58 20.61
C VAL A 389 -0.24 -11.43 19.71
N ILE A 390 0.58 -11.05 18.71
CA ILE A 390 0.25 -9.96 17.78
C ILE A 390 -0.23 -10.53 16.44
N VAL A 391 -1.36 -10.05 15.95
CA VAL A 391 -1.88 -10.25 14.57
C VAL A 391 -1.82 -8.92 13.85
N SER A 392 -1.33 -8.88 12.62
CA SER A 392 -1.09 -7.63 11.91
C SER A 392 -1.00 -7.73 10.40
N GLY A 393 -1.09 -6.56 9.77
CA GLY A 393 -0.74 -6.25 8.39
C GLY A 393 -0.48 -4.74 8.31
N HIS A 394 0.11 -4.23 7.23
CA HIS A 394 0.27 -2.78 7.09
C HIS A 394 -0.95 -2.15 6.40
N MET A 395 -1.20 -0.89 6.72
CA MET A 395 -2.39 -0.14 6.28
C MET A 395 -2.06 0.93 5.25
N ASP A 396 -0.79 1.34 5.15
CA ASP A 396 -0.34 2.13 4.03
C ASP A 396 -0.33 1.33 2.73
N SER A 397 -0.26 2.05 1.62
CA SER A 397 -0.07 1.50 0.28
C SER A 397 0.59 2.56 -0.58
N TRP A 398 1.23 2.18 -1.69
CA TRP A 398 1.45 3.17 -2.75
C TRP A 398 0.13 3.72 -3.32
N ASP A 399 0.26 4.84 -4.03
CA ASP A 399 -0.85 5.67 -4.49
C ASP A 399 -0.89 5.87 -6.01
N GLY A 400 -0.38 4.92 -6.78
CA GLY A 400 -0.33 5.01 -8.25
C GLY A 400 -1.73 5.25 -8.85
N PRO A 401 -1.88 6.11 -9.88
CA PRO A 401 -3.18 6.35 -10.52
C PRO A 401 -3.90 5.05 -10.90
N GLY A 402 -5.06 4.81 -10.29
CA GLY A 402 -5.87 3.61 -10.51
C GLY A 402 -5.67 2.47 -9.51
N SER A 403 -4.64 2.48 -8.66
CA SER A 403 -4.55 1.61 -7.48
C SER A 403 -5.60 1.99 -6.43
N ARG A 404 -5.99 1.02 -5.60
CA ARG A 404 -6.82 1.22 -4.39
C ARG A 404 -6.13 0.73 -3.10
N GLY A 405 -4.88 0.30 -3.15
CA GLY A 405 -4.21 -0.36 -2.02
C GLY A 405 -4.97 -1.62 -1.60
N THR A 406 -5.35 -2.48 -2.55
CA THR A 406 -6.15 -3.68 -2.28
C THR A 406 -5.27 -4.83 -1.84
N THR A 407 -4.42 -5.35 -2.72
CA THR A 407 -3.56 -6.51 -2.44
C THR A 407 -2.33 -6.11 -1.63
N ASP A 408 -2.03 -4.82 -1.59
CA ASP A 408 -0.87 -4.27 -0.90
C ASP A 408 -1.27 -2.95 -0.19
N ASN A 409 -1.60 -2.98 1.11
CA ASN A 409 -1.97 -4.16 1.89
C ASN A 409 -3.35 -3.98 2.55
N GLY A 410 -4.36 -3.73 1.71
CA GLY A 410 -5.75 -3.71 2.14
C GLY A 410 -6.23 -5.07 2.63
N THR A 411 -5.76 -6.15 2.00
CA THR A 411 -6.09 -7.55 2.31
C THR A 411 -5.68 -7.90 3.75
N GLY A 412 -4.41 -7.78 4.11
CA GLY A 412 -3.90 -8.05 5.46
C GLY A 412 -4.40 -7.08 6.53
N THR A 413 -4.62 -5.81 6.16
CA THR A 413 -5.39 -4.88 7.01
C THR A 413 -6.79 -5.42 7.30
N SER A 414 -7.53 -5.86 6.28
CA SER A 414 -8.90 -6.36 6.44
C SER A 414 -8.95 -7.71 7.19
N VAL A 415 -7.98 -8.59 6.98
CA VAL A 415 -7.80 -9.86 7.70
C VAL A 415 -7.54 -9.59 9.19
N THR A 416 -6.67 -8.64 9.52
CA THR A 416 -6.37 -8.24 10.90
C THR A 416 -7.59 -7.66 11.61
N ILE A 417 -8.33 -6.80 10.92
CA ILE A 417 -9.59 -6.21 11.44
C ILE A 417 -10.63 -7.31 11.66
N GLU A 418 -10.81 -8.23 10.71
CA GLU A 418 -11.78 -9.32 10.84
C GLU A 418 -11.41 -10.32 11.94
N ALA A 419 -10.12 -10.67 12.11
CA ALA A 419 -9.69 -11.55 13.19
C ALA A 419 -10.07 -10.99 14.57
N ALA A 420 -9.99 -9.66 14.75
CA ALA A 420 -10.46 -8.98 15.96
C ALA A 420 -11.98 -9.04 16.11
N ARG A 421 -12.72 -8.84 15.02
CA ARG A 421 -14.19 -8.93 15.00
C ARG A 421 -14.67 -10.34 15.34
N ILE A 422 -14.07 -11.38 14.76
CA ILE A 422 -14.41 -12.79 15.03
C ILE A 422 -14.22 -13.09 16.53
N LEU A 423 -13.04 -12.77 17.09
CA LEU A 423 -12.71 -13.07 18.49
C LEU A 423 -13.60 -12.32 19.48
N THR A 424 -13.97 -11.07 19.20
CA THR A 424 -14.90 -10.29 20.02
C THR A 424 -16.34 -10.78 19.87
N ALA A 425 -16.80 -11.11 18.65
CA ALA A 425 -18.16 -11.58 18.38
C ALA A 425 -18.49 -12.91 19.08
N VAL A 426 -17.52 -13.83 19.20
CA VAL A 426 -17.68 -15.07 19.97
C VAL A 426 -17.42 -14.90 21.47
N GLY A 427 -17.02 -13.72 21.93
CA GLY A 427 -16.65 -13.47 23.33
C GLY A 427 -15.49 -14.33 23.80
N ALA A 428 -14.45 -14.48 22.97
CA ALA A 428 -13.26 -15.26 23.30
C ALA A 428 -12.56 -14.71 24.55
N LYS A 429 -12.08 -15.60 25.42
CA LYS A 429 -11.35 -15.27 26.65
C LYS A 429 -9.98 -15.94 26.67
N PRO A 430 -9.01 -15.43 25.90
CA PRO A 430 -7.67 -16.00 25.88
C PRO A 430 -6.96 -15.75 27.23
N LYS A 431 -5.99 -16.61 27.59
CA LYS A 431 -5.21 -16.43 28.82
C LYS A 431 -4.26 -15.24 28.70
N ARG A 432 -3.60 -15.13 27.56
CA ARG A 432 -2.76 -13.99 27.13
C ARG A 432 -3.58 -12.98 26.35
N SER A 433 -3.13 -11.74 26.30
CA SER A 433 -3.74 -10.73 25.44
C SER A 433 -3.48 -11.02 23.96
N ILE A 434 -4.45 -10.67 23.11
CA ILE A 434 -4.28 -10.68 21.64
C ILE A 434 -4.30 -9.22 21.18
N ARG A 435 -3.26 -8.81 20.47
CA ARG A 435 -3.06 -7.44 20.02
C ARG A 435 -3.14 -7.39 18.50
N PHE A 436 -4.04 -6.57 17.98
CA PHE A 436 -4.23 -6.33 16.55
C PHE A 436 -3.50 -5.05 16.20
N ALA A 437 -2.56 -5.11 15.27
CA ALA A 437 -1.76 -3.96 14.86
C ALA A 437 -1.89 -3.71 13.35
N LEU A 438 -2.21 -2.47 13.00
CA LEU A 438 -2.19 -1.99 11.62
C LEU A 438 -0.99 -1.06 11.48
N TRP A 439 0.05 -1.55 10.83
CA TRP A 439 1.31 -0.82 10.66
C TRP A 439 1.16 0.30 9.63
N SER A 440 2.13 1.21 9.61
CA SER A 440 2.23 2.23 8.56
C SER A 440 3.67 2.62 8.30
N GLY A 441 3.97 3.03 7.07
CA GLY A 441 5.35 3.24 6.63
C GLY A 441 6.10 1.93 6.40
N GLU A 442 5.41 0.82 6.16
CA GLU A 442 6.03 -0.42 5.65
C GLU A 442 6.74 -0.07 4.34
N GLU A 443 5.97 0.51 3.40
CA GLU A 443 6.25 0.72 1.99
C GLU A 443 7.51 1.58 1.72
N GLN A 444 7.95 2.35 2.74
CA GLN A 444 9.14 3.19 2.67
C GLN A 444 10.28 2.72 3.59
N GLY A 445 10.08 1.65 4.35
CA GLY A 445 11.13 0.99 5.14
C GLY A 445 10.76 0.61 6.57
N LEU A 446 9.58 0.00 6.79
CA LEU A 446 9.14 -0.54 8.09
C LEU A 446 9.12 0.49 9.23
N HIS A 447 8.78 1.76 8.93
CA HIS A 447 8.93 2.86 9.88
C HIS A 447 8.08 2.64 11.15
N GLY A 448 6.80 2.29 10.98
CA GLY A 448 5.86 2.10 12.07
C GLY A 448 6.21 0.92 12.98
N SER A 449 6.43 -0.27 12.42
CA SER A 449 6.79 -1.46 13.21
C SER A 449 8.13 -1.31 13.92
N ARG A 450 9.15 -0.72 13.27
CA ARG A 450 10.46 -0.46 13.92
C ARG A 450 10.33 0.50 15.10
N ALA A 451 9.58 1.58 14.95
CA ALA A 451 9.32 2.52 16.03
C ALA A 451 8.50 1.88 17.16
N TYR A 452 7.47 1.10 16.82
CA TYR A 452 6.66 0.36 17.78
C TYR A 452 7.50 -0.64 18.57
N VAL A 453 8.32 -1.47 17.91
CA VAL A 453 9.23 -2.42 18.56
C VAL A 453 10.19 -1.71 19.52
N GLN A 454 10.71 -0.54 19.17
CA GLN A 454 11.53 0.26 20.10
C GLN A 454 10.74 0.85 21.27
N ARG A 455 9.48 1.26 21.05
CA ARG A 455 8.58 1.73 22.13
C ARG A 455 8.31 0.64 23.16
N ILE A 456 8.15 -0.62 22.73
CA ILE A 456 7.86 -1.76 23.62
C ILE A 456 9.11 -2.53 24.09
N LYS A 457 10.30 -1.90 24.10
CA LYS A 457 11.59 -2.56 24.42
C LYS A 457 11.60 -3.34 25.74
N ASP A 458 10.93 -2.82 26.76
CA ASP A 458 10.90 -3.39 28.11
C ASP A 458 9.84 -4.52 28.22
N GLU A 459 8.99 -4.67 27.20
CA GLU A 459 7.98 -5.72 27.05
C GLU A 459 8.40 -6.85 26.09
N TRP A 460 9.54 -6.76 25.39
CA TRP A 460 9.95 -7.76 24.37
C TRP A 460 9.86 -9.20 24.86
N GLY A 461 10.25 -9.45 26.13
CA GLY A 461 10.18 -10.77 26.76
C GLY A 461 8.75 -11.35 26.83
N LYS A 462 7.72 -10.49 26.89
CA LYS A 462 6.30 -10.85 27.03
C LYS A 462 5.56 -11.03 25.70
N VAL A 463 6.10 -10.55 24.58
CA VAL A 463 5.52 -10.77 23.24
C VAL A 463 5.85 -12.19 22.79
N SER A 464 4.84 -13.04 22.64
CA SER A 464 4.97 -14.43 22.19
C SER A 464 5.45 -14.51 20.74
N ALA A 465 4.67 -13.91 19.84
CA ALA A 465 4.94 -13.85 18.41
C ALA A 465 4.19 -12.67 17.76
N CYS A 466 4.61 -12.27 16.56
CA CYS A 466 3.90 -11.36 15.68
C CYS A 466 3.65 -12.02 14.32
N PHE A 467 2.40 -12.08 13.89
CA PHE A 467 1.99 -12.60 12.58
C PHE A 467 1.65 -11.44 11.65
N VAL A 468 2.18 -11.46 10.43
CA VAL A 468 2.05 -10.41 9.42
C VAL A 468 1.48 -10.99 8.13
N ASP A 469 0.26 -10.59 7.80
CA ASP A 469 -0.45 -10.87 6.54
C ASP A 469 -0.14 -9.73 5.55
N ASP A 470 0.57 -10.07 4.48
CA ASP A 470 1.33 -9.13 3.64
C ASP A 470 1.92 -9.77 2.35
N GLY A 471 1.40 -10.93 1.95
CA GLY A 471 1.78 -11.67 0.74
C GLY A 471 0.84 -11.43 -0.45
N GLY A 472 -0.21 -10.63 -0.26
CA GLY A 472 -1.19 -10.31 -1.29
C GLY A 472 -2.63 -10.74 -0.97
N THR A 473 -3.22 -11.49 -1.91
CA THR A 473 -4.60 -11.98 -1.86
C THR A 473 -4.69 -13.47 -1.47
N ASN A 474 -3.56 -14.17 -1.51
CA ASN A 474 -3.54 -15.62 -1.40
C ASN A 474 -3.86 -16.05 0.05
N TYR A 475 -4.25 -17.31 0.28
CA TYR A 475 -4.66 -17.71 1.63
C TYR A 475 -3.43 -17.93 2.52
N GLN A 476 -3.56 -17.71 3.83
CA GLN A 476 -2.54 -18.04 4.84
C GLN A 476 -2.23 -19.54 4.83
N GLY A 477 -1.27 -19.94 3.99
CA GLY A 477 -1.02 -21.32 3.60
C GLY A 477 0.24 -21.93 4.20
N GLY A 478 1.04 -21.14 4.92
CA GLY A 478 2.16 -21.69 5.69
C GLY A 478 2.91 -20.70 6.55
N LEU A 479 3.77 -21.24 7.41
CA LEU A 479 4.65 -20.49 8.30
C LEU A 479 6.08 -21.05 8.24
N PRO A 480 7.07 -20.27 7.80
CA PRO A 480 8.48 -20.60 7.97
C PRO A 480 8.86 -20.34 9.43
N CYS A 481 9.47 -21.33 10.10
CA CYS A 481 9.75 -21.21 11.54
C CYS A 481 11.09 -21.86 11.93
N ALA A 482 11.55 -21.58 13.16
CA ALA A 482 12.66 -22.32 13.73
C ALA A 482 12.20 -23.71 14.21
N ASP A 483 13.08 -24.71 14.18
CA ASP A 483 12.75 -26.11 14.47
C ASP A 483 12.02 -26.30 15.83
N ASN A 484 12.40 -25.50 16.84
CA ASN A 484 11.82 -25.56 18.18
C ASN A 484 10.40 -24.95 18.29
N MET A 485 9.88 -24.32 17.23
CA MET A 485 8.55 -23.73 17.17
C MET A 485 7.52 -24.63 16.49
N VAL A 486 7.97 -25.67 15.76
CA VAL A 486 7.13 -26.49 14.85
C VAL A 486 5.90 -27.03 15.58
N ASP A 487 6.08 -27.70 16.72
CA ASP A 487 4.98 -28.35 17.43
C ASP A 487 3.89 -27.36 17.87
N TYR A 488 4.30 -26.21 18.40
CA TYR A 488 3.37 -25.16 18.84
C TYR A 488 2.58 -24.57 17.67
N LEU A 489 3.24 -24.28 16.55
CA LEU A 489 2.58 -23.72 15.37
C LEU A 489 1.66 -24.76 14.70
N ALA A 490 2.11 -26.01 14.59
CA ALA A 490 1.35 -27.11 14.00
C ALA A 490 0.08 -27.44 14.80
N ALA A 491 0.17 -27.46 16.14
CA ALA A 491 -1.01 -27.61 17.00
C ALA A 491 -1.93 -26.37 16.97
N ALA A 492 -1.38 -25.16 16.85
CA ALA A 492 -2.17 -23.93 16.80
C ALA A 492 -2.96 -23.77 15.48
N THR A 493 -2.41 -24.23 14.35
CA THR A 493 -3.03 -24.10 13.02
C THR A 493 -3.88 -25.32 12.60
N SER A 494 -3.71 -26.49 13.24
CA SER A 494 -4.46 -27.71 12.92
C SER A 494 -5.99 -27.50 12.76
N PRO A 495 -6.70 -26.78 13.64
CA PRO A 495 -8.15 -26.62 13.50
C PRO A 495 -8.55 -25.87 12.22
N VAL A 496 -7.68 -24.99 11.71
CA VAL A 496 -7.86 -24.29 10.43
C VAL A 496 -7.70 -25.27 9.27
N SER A 497 -6.64 -26.07 9.28
CA SER A 497 -6.41 -27.12 8.26
C SER A 497 -7.52 -28.18 8.23
N MET A 498 -8.19 -28.43 9.35
CA MET A 498 -9.37 -29.29 9.43
C MET A 498 -10.65 -28.61 8.89
N ALA A 499 -10.80 -27.30 9.10
CA ALA A 499 -11.93 -26.51 8.61
C ALA A 499 -11.82 -26.17 7.11
N PHE A 500 -10.60 -26.06 6.60
CA PHE A 500 -10.27 -25.72 5.21
C PHE A 500 -9.27 -26.76 4.63
N PRO A 501 -9.68 -28.01 4.40
CA PRO A 501 -8.76 -29.11 4.03
C PRO A 501 -8.06 -28.93 2.67
N GLU A 502 -8.64 -28.13 1.77
CA GLU A 502 -8.06 -27.75 0.47
C GLU A 502 -7.16 -26.51 0.54
N MET A 503 -7.14 -25.81 1.69
CA MET A 503 -6.31 -24.64 1.98
C MET A 503 -5.60 -24.80 3.35
N PRO A 504 -4.85 -25.89 3.58
CA PRO A 504 -4.24 -26.16 4.87
C PRO A 504 -3.02 -25.26 5.12
N VAL A 505 -2.66 -25.11 6.40
CA VAL A 505 -1.48 -24.36 6.82
C VAL A 505 -0.27 -25.30 6.94
N ASN A 506 0.74 -25.09 6.10
CA ASN A 506 1.99 -25.85 6.07
C ASN A 506 3.10 -25.21 6.92
N ILE A 507 3.46 -25.85 8.03
CA ILE A 507 4.58 -25.43 8.89
C ILE A 507 5.89 -25.93 8.27
N ARG A 508 6.85 -25.02 8.04
CA ARG A 508 8.12 -25.34 7.40
C ARG A 508 9.28 -24.99 8.33
N PRO A 509 9.92 -25.96 9.00
CA PRO A 509 11.17 -25.73 9.71
C PRO A 509 12.25 -25.19 8.76
N THR A 510 12.99 -24.19 9.24
CA THR A 510 14.07 -23.50 8.52
C THR A 510 15.43 -23.64 9.23
N GLY A 511 15.54 -24.56 10.19
CA GLY A 511 16.70 -24.72 11.06
C GLY A 511 16.53 -24.02 12.42
N PRO A 512 17.61 -23.84 13.19
CA PRO A 512 17.53 -23.36 14.58
C PRO A 512 17.32 -21.84 14.72
N THR A 513 17.36 -21.07 13.62
CA THR A 513 17.37 -19.59 13.63
C THR A 513 16.24 -19.01 12.79
N ILE A 514 15.83 -17.77 13.07
CA ILE A 514 14.90 -16.99 12.24
C ILE A 514 15.64 -15.88 11.47
N GLN A 515 15.10 -15.49 10.31
CA GLN A 515 15.66 -14.41 9.49
C GLN A 515 15.44 -13.04 10.16
N THR A 516 16.52 -12.33 10.49
CA THR A 516 16.47 -11.05 11.23
C THR A 516 16.23 -9.81 10.36
N HIS A 517 15.99 -10.01 9.07
CA HIS A 517 15.82 -8.96 8.06
C HIS A 517 14.86 -9.44 6.96
N GLY A 518 14.03 -8.52 6.45
CA GLY A 518 13.01 -8.81 5.45
C GLY A 518 12.44 -7.51 4.88
N SER A 519 11.49 -7.63 3.97
CA SER A 519 10.76 -6.53 3.34
C SER A 519 9.29 -6.54 3.77
N SER A 520 9.07 -6.62 5.09
CA SER A 520 7.77 -6.59 5.75
C SER A 520 7.97 -6.50 7.27
N ASP A 521 6.95 -6.05 8.01
CA ASP A 521 7.04 -5.62 9.41
C ASP A 521 7.51 -6.71 10.40
N HIS A 522 7.35 -8.00 10.07
CA HIS A 522 7.84 -9.13 10.86
C HIS A 522 9.37 -9.03 11.13
N ALA A 523 10.12 -8.43 10.20
CA ALA A 523 11.56 -8.24 10.33
C ALA A 523 11.93 -7.30 11.49
N ALA A 524 11.08 -6.34 11.86
CA ALA A 524 11.32 -5.46 13.00
C ALA A 524 11.34 -6.24 14.32
N PHE A 525 10.48 -7.27 14.45
CA PHE A 525 10.41 -8.17 15.60
C PHE A 525 11.57 -9.16 15.61
N ASN A 526 11.89 -9.78 14.46
CA ASN A 526 13.00 -10.73 14.35
C ASN A 526 14.36 -10.07 14.68
N ALA A 527 14.56 -8.81 14.29
CA ALA A 527 15.77 -8.05 14.60
C ALA A 527 16.07 -7.91 16.10
N VAL A 528 15.06 -8.03 16.97
CA VAL A 528 15.21 -7.99 18.45
C VAL A 528 15.04 -9.36 19.12
N GLY A 529 14.80 -10.41 18.33
CA GLY A 529 14.65 -11.79 18.79
C GLY A 529 13.22 -12.19 19.21
N ILE A 530 12.21 -11.38 18.88
CA ILE A 530 10.80 -11.78 18.98
C ILE A 530 10.44 -12.56 17.70
N PRO A 531 9.81 -13.75 17.78
CA PRO A 531 9.33 -14.48 16.60
C PRO A 531 8.29 -13.66 15.81
N GLY A 532 8.74 -13.11 14.69
CA GLY A 532 7.94 -12.44 13.67
C GLY A 532 7.81 -13.36 12.45
N PHE A 533 6.56 -13.60 12.05
CA PHE A 533 6.21 -14.44 10.92
C PHE A 533 5.58 -13.60 9.81
N PHE A 534 6.13 -13.71 8.61
CA PHE A 534 5.41 -13.44 7.37
C PHE A 534 4.62 -14.72 7.01
N TRP A 535 3.35 -14.59 6.66
CA TRP A 535 2.59 -15.73 6.16
C TRP A 535 3.05 -16.10 4.75
N ASP A 536 3.32 -17.40 4.50
CA ASP A 536 3.39 -17.88 3.12
C ASP A 536 1.96 -17.92 2.59
N GLU A 537 1.63 -16.93 1.76
CA GLU A 537 0.32 -16.88 1.11
C GLU A 537 0.33 -17.71 -0.17
N ILE A 538 -0.50 -18.76 -0.18
CA ILE A 538 -0.55 -19.77 -1.24
C ILE A 538 -1.87 -19.64 -2.00
N GLY A 539 -1.84 -19.82 -3.33
CA GLY A 539 -3.06 -19.79 -4.14
C GLY A 539 -2.82 -19.37 -5.58
N LYS A 540 -3.91 -19.02 -6.26
CA LYS A 540 -3.95 -18.67 -7.69
C LYS A 540 -3.82 -17.17 -8.01
N ALA A 541 -3.71 -16.29 -7.01
CA ALA A 541 -3.59 -14.86 -7.26
C ALA A 541 -2.19 -14.51 -7.79
N ASP A 542 -2.13 -13.75 -8.88
CA ASP A 542 -0.89 -13.14 -9.36
C ASP A 542 -0.65 -11.83 -8.60
N TYR A 543 -0.07 -11.93 -7.41
CA TYR A 543 0.34 -10.76 -6.62
C TYR A 543 1.26 -9.86 -7.45
N GLY A 544 2.21 -10.41 -8.22
CA GLY A 544 3.15 -9.65 -9.04
C GLY A 544 2.51 -8.82 -10.17
N TYR A 545 1.27 -9.10 -10.56
CA TYR A 545 0.50 -8.28 -11.50
C TYR A 545 -0.07 -7.01 -10.83
N GLY A 546 -0.71 -7.17 -9.68
CA GLY A 546 -1.25 -6.05 -8.88
C GLY A 546 -0.16 -5.23 -8.20
N TRP A 547 0.85 -5.89 -7.66
CA TRP A 547 1.84 -5.36 -6.71
C TRP A 547 2.42 -4.00 -7.10
N HIS A 548 1.95 -2.96 -6.40
CA HIS A 548 2.31 -1.58 -6.60
C HIS A 548 2.06 -1.01 -8.03
N THR A 549 1.08 -1.52 -8.77
CA THR A 549 0.73 -1.10 -10.14
C THR A 549 -0.63 -0.40 -10.21
N GLN A 550 -1.04 0.04 -11.40
CA GLN A 550 -2.41 0.54 -11.63
C GLN A 550 -3.51 -0.52 -11.46
N TYR A 551 -3.15 -1.81 -11.37
CA TYR A 551 -4.06 -2.94 -11.28
C TYR A 551 -4.30 -3.44 -9.85
N ASP A 552 -3.60 -2.91 -8.85
CA ASP A 552 -3.90 -3.18 -7.44
C ASP A 552 -5.30 -2.68 -7.06
N ARG A 553 -6.29 -3.58 -7.14
CA ARG A 553 -7.72 -3.30 -7.11
C ARG A 553 -8.52 -4.50 -6.60
N LEU A 554 -9.77 -4.25 -6.23
CA LEU A 554 -10.71 -5.23 -5.66
C LEU A 554 -10.97 -6.46 -6.55
N ASP A 555 -10.80 -6.36 -7.87
CA ASP A 555 -10.93 -7.51 -8.79
C ASP A 555 -9.77 -8.51 -8.66
N LEU A 556 -8.65 -8.13 -8.06
CA LEU A 556 -7.56 -9.05 -7.69
C LEU A 556 -7.74 -9.69 -6.31
N ALA A 557 -8.83 -9.41 -5.58
CA ALA A 557 -9.11 -10.01 -4.28
C ALA A 557 -10.01 -11.26 -4.40
N ILE A 558 -9.71 -12.32 -3.65
CA ILE A 558 -10.38 -13.63 -3.69
C ILE A 558 -11.10 -13.85 -2.35
N PRO A 559 -12.44 -13.73 -2.27
CA PRO A 559 -13.18 -13.79 -1.00
C PRO A 559 -12.96 -15.08 -0.19
N GLU A 560 -12.80 -16.21 -0.87
CA GLU A 560 -12.54 -17.52 -0.27
C GLU A 560 -11.20 -17.54 0.51
N TYR A 561 -10.14 -16.97 -0.06
CA TYR A 561 -8.82 -16.92 0.55
C TYR A 561 -8.79 -15.97 1.75
N LEU A 562 -9.49 -14.84 1.65
CA LEU A 562 -9.65 -13.89 2.77
C LEU A 562 -10.52 -14.47 3.91
N THR A 563 -11.48 -15.33 3.58
CA THR A 563 -12.28 -16.09 4.56
C THR A 563 -11.41 -17.08 5.34
N GLN A 564 -10.53 -17.81 4.64
CA GLN A 564 -9.53 -18.67 5.28
C GLN A 564 -8.60 -17.83 6.16
N SER A 565 -7.98 -16.78 5.64
CA SER A 565 -6.90 -16.03 6.32
C SER A 565 -7.35 -15.34 7.61
N SER A 566 -8.51 -14.68 7.59
CA SER A 566 -9.12 -14.10 8.80
C SER A 566 -9.48 -15.14 9.87
N THR A 567 -10.02 -16.28 9.45
CA THR A 567 -10.29 -17.41 10.36
C THR A 567 -8.98 -18.01 10.89
N CYS A 568 -7.96 -18.14 10.03
CA CYS A 568 -6.65 -18.69 10.36
C CYS A 568 -5.94 -17.85 11.42
N SER A 569 -5.88 -16.54 11.20
CA SER A 569 -5.31 -15.58 12.15
C SER A 569 -6.05 -15.57 13.49
N ALA A 570 -7.39 -15.60 13.49
CA ALA A 570 -8.18 -15.67 14.72
C ALA A 570 -7.92 -16.95 15.53
N VAL A 571 -7.96 -18.12 14.88
CA VAL A 571 -7.71 -19.42 15.53
C VAL A 571 -6.27 -19.54 16.03
N THR A 572 -5.29 -19.21 15.19
CA THR A 572 -3.86 -19.31 15.52
C THR A 572 -3.51 -18.40 16.71
N ALA A 573 -4.01 -17.16 16.71
CA ALA A 573 -3.79 -16.24 17.81
C ALA A 573 -4.46 -16.70 19.11
N TYR A 574 -5.71 -17.18 19.06
CA TYR A 574 -6.41 -17.70 20.23
C TYR A 574 -5.71 -18.92 20.84
N ASN A 575 -5.26 -19.86 20.00
CA ASN A 575 -4.55 -21.05 20.43
C ASN A 575 -3.22 -20.71 21.11
N LEU A 576 -2.36 -19.91 20.48
CA LEU A 576 -1.08 -19.49 21.06
C LEU A 576 -1.27 -18.62 22.31
N ALA A 577 -2.35 -17.84 22.39
CA ALA A 577 -2.68 -17.07 23.59
C ALA A 577 -3.20 -17.94 24.75
N CYS A 578 -3.67 -19.17 24.48
CA CYS A 578 -4.11 -20.14 25.50
C CYS A 578 -3.07 -21.21 25.86
N ALA A 579 -2.02 -21.35 25.04
CA ALA A 579 -0.97 -22.37 25.14
C ALA A 579 -0.22 -22.35 26.50
N PRO A 580 0.54 -23.41 26.86
CA PRO A 580 1.14 -23.52 28.19
C PRO A 580 2.22 -22.46 28.45
N SER A 581 2.91 -22.01 27.41
CA SER A 581 3.95 -20.98 27.47
C SER A 581 3.90 -20.08 26.24
N LEU A 582 4.67 -18.98 26.27
CA LEU A 582 5.01 -18.21 25.06
C LEU A 582 5.70 -19.11 24.03
N LEU A 583 5.63 -18.74 22.75
CA LEU A 583 6.38 -19.43 21.71
C LEU A 583 7.89 -19.37 22.03
N PRO A 584 8.63 -20.50 21.97
CA PRO A 584 10.05 -20.50 22.30
C PRO A 584 10.83 -19.59 21.36
N ARG A 585 11.86 -18.91 21.88
CA ARG A 585 12.74 -18.08 21.05
C ARG A 585 13.62 -18.97 20.19
N ALA A 586 13.90 -18.53 18.96
CA ALA A 586 14.89 -19.17 18.11
C ALA A 586 16.31 -19.00 18.68
N ALA A 587 17.24 -19.85 18.24
CA ALA A 587 18.66 -19.63 18.55
C ALA A 587 19.12 -18.29 17.94
N ARG A 588 19.96 -17.55 18.67
CA ARG A 588 20.63 -16.37 18.12
C ARG A 588 21.75 -16.82 17.20
N ASN A 589 21.74 -16.39 15.94
CA ASN A 589 22.89 -16.55 15.05
C ASN A 589 24.08 -15.72 15.62
N PRO A 590 25.22 -16.35 15.99
CA PRO A 590 26.36 -15.64 16.56
C PRO A 590 26.99 -14.62 15.60
N GLU A 591 26.93 -14.85 14.28
CA GLU A 591 27.52 -13.96 13.28
C GLU A 591 26.66 -12.72 13.02
N ALA A 592 25.34 -12.85 13.13
CA ALA A 592 24.38 -11.75 12.99
C ALA A 592 24.45 -10.73 14.13
N ALA A 593 25.12 -11.06 15.25
CA ALA A 593 25.28 -10.18 16.40
C ALA A 593 26.36 -9.10 16.24
N ARG A 594 27.08 -9.05 15.11
CA ARG A 594 27.95 -7.91 14.78
C ARG A 594 27.09 -6.67 14.56
N PRO A 595 27.40 -5.52 15.21
CA PRO A 595 26.66 -4.30 14.97
C PRO A 595 26.75 -3.93 13.48
N PRO A 596 25.69 -3.37 12.87
CA PRO A 596 25.77 -2.87 11.51
C PRO A 596 26.95 -1.89 11.44
N ARG A 597 27.80 -2.04 10.40
CA ARG A 597 28.88 -1.08 10.15
C ARG A 597 28.29 0.32 10.22
N ARG A 598 28.87 1.21 11.04
CA ARG A 598 28.42 2.61 11.18
C ARG A 598 28.12 3.17 9.79
N VAL A 599 26.83 3.36 9.50
CA VAL A 599 26.41 4.08 8.30
C VAL A 599 26.92 5.50 8.50
N ASN A 600 27.86 5.91 7.66
CA ASN A 600 28.30 7.29 7.64
C ASN A 600 27.11 8.13 7.15
N PRO A 601 26.58 9.09 7.94
CA PRO A 601 25.41 9.87 7.54
C PRO A 601 25.63 10.66 6.23
N ASN A 602 26.88 10.86 5.81
CA ASN A 602 27.24 11.48 4.53
C ASN A 602 27.53 10.46 3.40
N ARG A 603 27.15 9.18 3.57
CA ARG A 603 27.15 8.14 2.50
C ARG A 603 25.90 7.27 2.56
N VAL A 604 24.73 7.88 2.43
CA VAL A 604 23.48 7.16 2.17
C VAL A 604 23.41 6.85 0.66
N ASN A 605 24.07 5.76 0.23
CA ASN A 605 23.81 5.11 -1.07
C ASN A 605 24.44 3.70 -1.21
N ASP A 606 25.56 3.42 -0.54
CA ASP A 606 26.31 2.16 -0.73
C ASP A 606 25.70 0.90 -0.06
N SER A 607 24.54 0.99 0.61
CA SER A 607 23.84 -0.17 1.20
C SER A 607 22.52 -0.52 0.50
N LEU A 608 22.22 0.11 -0.64
CA LEU A 608 21.12 -0.29 -1.54
C LEU A 608 21.62 -0.86 -2.88
N ALA A 609 22.93 -0.74 -3.16
CA ALA A 609 23.59 -1.52 -4.18
C ALA A 609 23.92 -2.91 -3.62
N GLY A 610 23.10 -3.91 -3.96
CA GLY A 610 23.58 -5.29 -3.97
C GLY A 610 24.80 -5.37 -4.90
N ARG A 611 25.90 -5.94 -4.41
CA ARG A 611 27.08 -6.14 -5.26
C ARG A 611 26.72 -7.08 -6.43
N PRO A 612 27.31 -6.87 -7.63
CA PRO A 612 27.16 -7.80 -8.73
C PRO A 612 28.08 -9.01 -8.49
N ASP A 613 27.64 -9.94 -7.63
CA ASP A 613 28.33 -11.19 -7.31
C ASP A 613 28.15 -12.21 -8.45
N GLY A 614 28.53 -11.81 -9.66
CA GLY A 614 28.43 -12.61 -10.86
C GLY A 614 29.65 -13.52 -11.07
N THR A 615 29.74 -14.63 -10.33
CA THR A 615 30.36 -15.89 -10.80
C THR A 615 29.94 -17.07 -9.92
N ASP A 616 28.88 -17.78 -10.29
CA ASP A 616 28.88 -19.24 -10.21
C ASP A 616 28.18 -19.82 -11.44
N THR A 617 28.82 -20.78 -12.10
CA THR A 617 28.44 -21.30 -13.41
C THR A 617 27.65 -22.61 -13.27
N GLY A 618 26.39 -22.49 -12.87
CA GLY A 618 25.42 -23.59 -12.92
C GLY A 618 24.85 -23.80 -14.33
N GLY A 619 25.24 -24.88 -15.01
CA GLY A 619 24.76 -25.22 -16.36
C GLY A 619 23.26 -25.58 -16.44
N PRO A 620 22.66 -25.59 -17.64
CA PRO A 620 21.21 -25.71 -17.81
C PRO A 620 20.68 -27.10 -17.43
N VAL A 621 19.76 -27.12 -16.47
CA VAL A 621 19.03 -28.34 -16.07
C VAL A 621 18.03 -28.72 -17.17
N ARG A 622 18.19 -29.92 -17.73
CA ARG A 622 17.26 -30.51 -18.72
C ARG A 622 15.95 -30.94 -18.04
N PRO A 623 14.80 -30.91 -18.75
CA PRO A 623 13.56 -31.47 -18.22
C PRO A 623 13.65 -33.00 -18.10
N ALA A 624 13.20 -33.54 -16.96
CA ALA A 624 13.12 -34.97 -16.73
C ALA A 624 12.00 -35.62 -17.56
N ARG A 625 12.28 -36.78 -18.16
CA ARG A 625 11.26 -37.68 -18.73
C ARG A 625 10.89 -38.77 -17.70
N PRO A 626 9.65 -39.28 -17.72
CA PRO A 626 9.23 -40.36 -16.82
C PRO A 626 9.86 -41.71 -17.19
N ASN A 627 10.10 -42.55 -16.18
CA ASN A 627 10.51 -43.94 -16.37
C ASN A 627 9.27 -44.80 -16.71
N SER A 628 9.29 -45.46 -17.87
CA SER A 628 8.37 -46.56 -18.20
C SER A 628 9.15 -47.69 -18.85
N SER A 629 9.22 -48.84 -18.18
CA SER A 629 9.99 -50.00 -18.61
C SER A 629 9.15 -51.00 -19.41
N THR A 630 9.38 -51.09 -20.73
CA THR A 630 9.02 -52.25 -21.56
C THR A 630 9.86 -52.26 -22.85
N PRO A 631 10.14 -53.43 -23.46
CA PRO A 631 11.26 -53.61 -24.40
C PRO A 631 10.95 -53.26 -25.86
N ALA A 632 12.02 -53.03 -26.64
CA ALA A 632 11.97 -52.52 -28.01
C ALA A 632 11.54 -53.55 -29.09
N PRO A 633 10.85 -53.11 -30.17
CA PRO A 633 10.70 -53.88 -31.40
C PRO A 633 11.89 -53.68 -32.37
N ALA A 634 12.11 -54.66 -33.24
CA ALA A 634 13.18 -54.70 -34.24
C ALA A 634 12.91 -53.78 -35.46
N PRO A 635 13.95 -53.38 -36.22
CA PRO A 635 13.78 -52.54 -37.42
C PRO A 635 13.21 -53.32 -38.61
N ALA A 636 12.25 -52.72 -39.32
CA ALA A 636 11.73 -53.20 -40.59
C ALA A 636 12.35 -52.42 -41.77
N ALA A 637 12.55 -53.12 -42.90
CA ALA A 637 13.28 -52.62 -44.06
C ALA A 637 12.44 -51.72 -45.00
N GLU A 638 13.14 -50.93 -45.81
CA GLU A 638 12.58 -50.21 -46.96
C GLU A 638 12.02 -51.17 -48.03
N PRO A 639 11.02 -50.71 -48.81
CA PRO A 639 10.83 -51.17 -50.17
C PRO A 639 11.07 -50.04 -51.20
N THR A 640 11.89 -50.35 -52.20
CA THR A 640 12.13 -49.53 -53.39
C THR A 640 10.88 -49.34 -54.26
N LYS A 641 10.56 -48.10 -54.67
CA LYS A 641 10.73 -47.62 -56.06
C LYS A 641 10.31 -46.16 -56.24
#